data_AF-A0A0F3KLL1-F1
#
_entry.id   AF-A0A0F3KLL1-F1
#
_cell.length_a   1.000
_cell.length_b   1.000
_cell.length_c   1.000
_cell.angle_alpha   90.00
_cell.angle_beta   90.00
_cell.angle_gamma   90.00
#
_symmetry.space_group_name_H-M   'P 1'
#
loop_
_entity.id
_entity.type
_entity.pdbx_description
1 polymer ?
#
loop_
_entity_poly.entity_id
_entity_poly.type
_entity_poly.pdbx_seq_one_letter_code
_entity_poly.pdbx_strand_id
1 'polypeptide(L)'
;MALALQAHATLAATPTDSRDALMAQVRDERAQGHRVDALRHLQALLDRWPDDREAREMNVALLTEIGATTRARELAPGQQPPPSALDLARLEADHVTHEIRWANGEPANPAAPYAEADQAVADARRLADDPSLPADLRRRETFDLLVALDQAGRPDEAIQRYDALRAAGVELPAYAERAVADAMLVRRRPAEAARLYESSIRKDPGPYAGSDIEPRIGLMYAYNESGQTTKAFATIDELAAKEQPWVRVRGIRLPIQNARKVDADLNAAVLREYVGMPRAAYDPLYAMSREAPMNTQIRRELGNAELARGWPRRALDDFHIASTLDSRDVSALVGEAEANRALNDYDDVDALLGVAQTMADRNGRVDRAVQSWDRQRGWQFDIGTEQGKGSSPDYGDRDGTTQATLASPLIDDHWRVLALARYSTADLPEGDVRRTRYGVGVRGYAEGITAYVQALPSADRYVGKTALEAGFDWSLNDYWSVAADYSTAGEDTPLRAQYYGISAKTLDTAVTWRASELTQARLGLSRDTFSDGNKRTGWLASFTQRLHTAPNLTVDGGVELGGSLNTDTDRPYFNPRRDNSYALTGRLENLLGQYYQRAITQRIDVAVGQYAEKGYATDWMATVRYGQTLQAREGLRFGWAIGWHNQPYDGRREHRVVLDLTLHWGE
;
A
#
# COMPACT_ATOMS: atom_id res chain seq x y z
N MET A 1 -6.96 49.49 -39.62
CA MET A 1 -6.35 50.81 -39.88
C MET A 1 -4.84 50.63 -39.93
N ALA A 2 -4.26 50.95 -41.08
CA ALA A 2 -2.83 50.84 -41.36
C ALA A 2 -2.01 51.87 -40.56
N LEU A 3 -0.76 51.55 -40.25
CA LEU A 3 0.34 52.49 -40.48
C LEU A 3 1.66 51.71 -40.61
N ALA A 4 2.20 51.81 -41.82
CA ALA A 4 3.51 51.34 -42.21
C ALA A 4 4.61 52.21 -41.60
N LEU A 5 5.72 51.58 -41.23
CA LEU A 5 7.03 52.20 -41.32
C LEU A 5 7.97 51.22 -42.03
N GLN A 6 8.12 51.48 -43.33
CA GLN A 6 9.22 50.96 -44.14
C GLN A 6 10.51 51.61 -43.64
N ALA A 7 11.41 50.80 -43.09
CA ALA A 7 12.84 51.09 -43.13
C ALA A 7 13.45 50.20 -44.20
N HIS A 8 13.80 50.82 -45.32
CA HIS A 8 14.57 50.21 -46.40
C HIS A 8 15.98 49.92 -45.87
N ALA A 9 16.19 48.71 -45.36
CA ALA A 9 17.50 48.08 -45.42
C ALA A 9 17.56 47.35 -46.75
N THR A 10 18.35 47.90 -47.66
CA THR A 10 18.82 47.28 -48.89
C THR A 10 19.02 45.78 -48.70
N LEU A 11 18.24 44.96 -49.42
CA LEU A 11 18.65 43.60 -49.73
C LEU A 11 19.99 43.70 -50.47
N ALA A 12 21.09 43.52 -49.74
CA ALA A 12 22.26 42.92 -50.34
C ALA A 12 21.77 41.58 -50.88
N ALA A 13 21.94 41.37 -52.19
CA ALA A 13 21.76 40.06 -52.80
C ALA A 13 22.51 39.06 -51.93
N THR A 14 21.79 38.15 -51.26
CA THR A 14 22.42 37.00 -50.63
C THR A 14 23.26 36.33 -51.71
N PRO A 15 24.54 36.01 -51.45
CA PRO A 15 25.29 35.22 -52.41
C PRO A 15 24.43 34.00 -52.71
N THR A 16 24.38 33.59 -53.97
CA THR A 16 23.93 32.24 -54.29
C THR A 16 24.94 31.32 -53.61
N ASP A 17 24.74 31.01 -52.32
CA ASP A 17 25.72 30.27 -51.54
C ASP A 17 25.95 28.96 -52.29
N SER A 18 27.17 28.82 -52.82
CA SER A 18 27.55 27.64 -53.56
C SER A 18 27.30 26.42 -52.67
N ARG A 19 26.96 25.28 -53.28
CA ARG A 19 26.76 24.00 -52.59
C ARG A 19 27.83 23.75 -51.51
N ASP A 20 29.10 24.04 -51.83
CA ASP A 20 30.23 23.83 -50.92
C ASP A 20 30.27 24.80 -49.73
N ALA A 21 29.80 26.04 -49.91
CA ALA A 21 29.69 27.01 -48.82
C ALA A 21 28.64 26.60 -47.80
N LEU A 22 27.48 26.10 -48.26
CA LEU A 22 26.43 25.57 -47.39
C LEU A 22 26.88 24.27 -46.69
N MET A 23 27.54 23.35 -47.40
CA MET A 23 28.11 22.15 -46.76
C MET A 23 29.18 22.50 -45.71
N ALA A 24 30.03 23.49 -45.97
CA ALA A 24 31.02 23.94 -44.99
C ALA A 24 30.35 24.49 -43.73
N GLN A 25 29.28 25.27 -43.88
CA GLN A 25 28.48 25.76 -42.77
C GLN A 25 27.83 24.62 -41.97
N VAL A 26 27.25 23.61 -42.64
CA VAL A 26 26.70 22.42 -41.96
C VAL A 26 27.75 21.71 -41.12
N ARG A 27 28.96 21.51 -41.67
CA ARG A 27 30.06 20.85 -40.95
C ARG A 27 30.55 21.67 -39.76
N ASP A 28 30.62 23.00 -39.90
CA ASP A 28 31.03 23.91 -38.81
C ASP A 28 30.00 23.89 -37.66
N GLU A 29 28.71 24.02 -37.98
CA GLU A 29 27.63 23.93 -36.98
C GLU A 29 27.61 22.56 -36.27
N ARG A 30 27.79 21.45 -37.03
CA ARG A 30 27.90 20.11 -36.45
C ARG A 30 29.12 19.98 -35.54
N ALA A 31 30.27 20.53 -35.93
CA ALA A 31 31.49 20.51 -35.13
C ALA A 31 31.38 21.33 -33.85
N GLN A 32 30.62 22.43 -33.88
CA GLN A 32 30.29 23.26 -32.71
C GLN A 32 29.19 22.63 -31.83
N GLY A 33 28.57 21.53 -32.28
CA GLY A 33 27.53 20.80 -31.56
C GLY A 33 26.11 21.32 -31.81
N HIS A 34 25.92 22.33 -32.67
CA HIS A 34 24.62 22.89 -33.06
C HIS A 34 23.92 22.01 -34.10
N ARG A 35 23.61 20.76 -33.72
CA ARG A 35 23.10 19.72 -34.63
C ARG A 35 21.77 20.08 -35.30
N VAL A 36 20.90 20.80 -34.59
CA VAL A 36 19.60 21.25 -35.13
C VAL A 36 19.80 22.32 -36.20
N ASP A 37 20.70 23.28 -35.97
CA ASP A 37 21.05 24.30 -36.96
C ASP A 37 21.78 23.70 -38.16
N ALA A 38 22.72 22.78 -37.92
CA ALA A 38 23.36 22.00 -38.97
C ALA A 38 22.33 21.27 -39.84
N LEU A 39 21.34 20.61 -39.22
CA LEU A 39 20.26 19.93 -39.95
C LEU A 39 19.40 20.91 -40.74
N ARG A 40 19.04 22.07 -40.18
CA ARG A 40 18.28 23.12 -40.90
C ARG A 40 19.01 23.60 -42.15
N HIS A 41 20.31 23.90 -42.03
CA HIS A 41 21.14 24.30 -43.17
C HIS A 41 21.25 23.19 -44.22
N LEU A 42 21.34 21.94 -43.76
CA LEU A 42 21.41 20.77 -44.63
C LEU A 42 20.10 20.49 -45.38
N GLN A 43 18.95 20.67 -44.74
CA GLN A 43 17.65 20.58 -45.40
C GLN A 43 17.50 21.63 -46.50
N ALA A 44 17.89 22.88 -46.23
CA ALA A 44 17.88 23.93 -47.24
C ALA A 44 18.82 23.64 -48.44
N LEU A 45 19.91 22.89 -48.20
CA LEU A 45 20.77 22.40 -49.26
C LEU A 45 20.08 21.29 -50.07
N LEU A 46 19.49 20.30 -49.40
CA LEU A 46 18.76 19.20 -50.04
C LEU A 46 17.53 19.67 -50.83
N ASP A 47 16.90 20.77 -50.45
CA ASP A 47 15.82 21.39 -51.24
C ASP A 47 16.30 21.90 -52.61
N ARG A 48 17.57 22.33 -52.70
CA ARG A 48 18.18 22.87 -53.92
C ARG A 48 18.92 21.80 -54.74
N TRP A 49 19.55 20.85 -54.04
CA TRP A 49 20.30 19.74 -54.62
C TRP A 49 19.84 18.42 -53.99
N PRO A 50 18.64 17.94 -54.38
CA PRO A 50 18.05 16.76 -53.75
C PRO A 50 18.88 15.51 -53.92
N ASP A 51 19.66 15.40 -55.00
CA ASP A 51 20.55 14.26 -55.32
C ASP A 51 21.99 14.42 -54.82
N ASP A 52 22.27 15.44 -54.00
CA ASP A 52 23.61 15.61 -53.43
C ASP A 52 23.96 14.47 -52.47
N ARG A 53 24.90 13.63 -52.89
CA ARG A 53 25.30 12.43 -52.16
C ARG A 53 25.77 12.73 -50.74
N GLU A 54 26.69 13.68 -50.61
CA GLU A 54 27.29 14.01 -49.32
C GLU A 54 26.25 14.60 -48.37
N ALA A 55 25.34 15.43 -48.90
CA ALA A 55 24.28 16.00 -48.12
C ALA A 55 23.29 14.94 -47.63
N ARG A 56 22.95 13.94 -48.46
CA ARG A 56 22.11 12.81 -48.05
C ARG A 56 22.76 11.95 -46.96
N GLU A 57 24.05 11.66 -47.10
CA GLU A 57 24.84 10.93 -46.10
C GLU A 57 24.89 11.71 -44.77
N MET A 58 25.22 13.00 -44.83
CA MET A 58 25.23 13.91 -43.68
C MET A 58 23.84 14.03 -43.03
N ASN A 59 22.77 13.94 -43.81
CA ASN A 59 21.40 14.09 -43.32
C ASN A 59 21.00 12.89 -42.48
N VAL A 60 21.28 11.68 -42.95
CA VAL A 60 21.08 10.47 -42.14
C VAL A 60 21.93 10.53 -40.87
N ALA A 61 23.20 10.92 -40.96
CA ALA A 61 24.08 11.02 -39.79
C ALA A 61 23.55 12.05 -38.75
N LEU A 62 23.17 13.25 -39.18
CA LEU A 62 22.61 14.27 -38.29
C LEU A 62 21.27 13.84 -37.69
N LEU A 63 20.40 13.21 -38.48
CA LEU A 63 19.14 12.67 -37.99
C LEU A 63 19.36 11.60 -36.91
N THR A 64 20.31 10.69 -37.10
CA THR A 64 20.70 9.72 -36.06
C THR A 64 21.25 10.42 -34.82
N GLU A 65 22.13 11.40 -34.96
CA GLU A 65 22.73 12.12 -33.83
C GLU A 65 21.73 12.93 -32.99
N ILE A 66 20.67 13.45 -33.60
CA ILE A 66 19.60 14.16 -32.87
C ILE A 66 18.49 13.23 -32.40
N GLY A 67 18.58 11.92 -32.68
CA GLY A 67 17.59 10.94 -32.27
C GLY A 67 16.35 10.81 -33.18
N ALA A 68 16.37 11.40 -34.37
CA ALA A 68 15.35 11.23 -35.41
C ALA A 68 15.58 9.91 -36.18
N THR A 69 15.78 8.82 -35.45
CA THR A 69 16.24 7.52 -35.96
C THR A 69 15.24 6.87 -36.91
N THR A 70 13.93 7.03 -36.69
CA THR A 70 12.90 6.56 -37.62
C THR A 70 13.10 7.16 -39.03
N ARG A 71 13.32 8.48 -39.10
CA ARG A 71 13.52 9.16 -40.38
C ARG A 71 14.89 8.83 -40.99
N ALA A 72 15.91 8.69 -40.16
CA ALA A 72 17.23 8.24 -40.60
C ALA A 72 17.14 6.85 -41.26
N ARG A 73 16.41 5.92 -40.63
CA ARG A 73 16.15 4.55 -41.14
C ARG A 73 15.42 4.55 -42.48
N GLU A 74 14.40 5.40 -42.64
CA GLU A 74 13.68 5.53 -43.91
C GLU A 74 14.56 6.04 -45.06
N LEU A 75 15.50 6.95 -44.76
CA LEU A 75 16.33 7.62 -45.77
C LEU A 75 17.60 6.84 -46.14
N ALA A 76 18.14 6.03 -45.23
CA ALA A 76 19.39 5.29 -45.42
C ALA A 76 19.40 4.38 -46.66
N PRO A 77 18.37 3.56 -46.97
CA PRO A 77 18.37 2.72 -48.17
C PRO A 77 18.45 3.48 -49.50
N GLY A 78 18.11 4.77 -49.52
CA GLY A 78 18.17 5.64 -50.70
C GLY A 78 19.53 6.28 -50.98
N GLN A 79 20.56 6.00 -50.16
CA GLN A 79 21.92 6.52 -50.37
C GLN A 79 22.63 5.84 -51.55
N GLN A 80 23.56 6.56 -52.18
CA GLN A 80 24.36 6.05 -53.29
C GLN A 80 25.85 6.29 -53.02
N PRO A 81 26.69 5.25 -52.85
CA PRO A 81 26.34 3.84 -52.86
C PRO A 81 25.43 3.48 -51.67
N PRO A 82 24.64 2.39 -51.77
CA PRO A 82 23.84 1.93 -50.65
C PRO A 82 24.75 1.62 -49.44
N PRO A 83 24.29 1.88 -48.20
CA PRO A 83 25.07 1.57 -47.01
C PRO A 83 25.37 0.08 -46.92
N SER A 84 26.44 -0.28 -46.21
CA SER A 84 26.72 -1.69 -45.95
C SER A 84 25.64 -2.32 -45.07
N ALA A 85 25.47 -3.63 -45.14
CA ALA A 85 24.54 -4.34 -44.25
C ALA A 85 24.84 -4.08 -42.76
N LEU A 86 26.13 -3.90 -42.41
CA LEU A 86 26.54 -3.56 -41.05
C LEU A 86 26.14 -2.13 -40.65
N ASP A 87 26.25 -1.17 -41.57
CA ASP A 87 25.83 0.22 -41.29
C ASP A 87 24.31 0.32 -41.14
N LEU A 88 23.55 -0.43 -41.94
CA LEU A 88 22.10 -0.56 -41.76
C LEU A 88 21.76 -1.22 -40.42
N ALA A 89 22.46 -2.27 -40.01
CA ALA A 89 22.24 -2.92 -38.73
C ALA A 89 22.57 -2.01 -37.54
N ARG A 90 23.60 -1.17 -37.64
CA ARG A 90 23.93 -0.16 -36.62
C ARG A 90 22.88 0.93 -36.53
N LEU A 91 22.37 1.38 -37.67
CA LEU A 91 21.28 2.34 -37.70
C LEU A 91 19.99 1.77 -37.10
N GLU A 92 19.71 0.49 -37.37
CA GLU A 92 18.59 -0.22 -36.76
C GLU A 92 18.79 -0.35 -35.24
N ALA A 93 19.98 -0.72 -34.77
CA ALA A 93 20.30 -0.74 -33.34
C ALA A 93 20.06 0.62 -32.66
N ASP A 94 20.52 1.71 -33.27
CA ASP A 94 20.28 3.06 -32.72
C ASP A 94 18.78 3.43 -32.73
N HIS A 95 18.02 2.94 -33.73
CA HIS A 95 16.58 3.08 -33.77
C HIS A 95 15.89 2.31 -32.64
N VAL A 96 16.26 1.05 -32.42
CA VAL A 96 15.75 0.22 -31.33
C VAL A 96 16.06 0.83 -29.96
N THR A 97 17.28 1.34 -29.74
CA THR A 97 17.61 2.07 -28.50
C THR A 97 16.67 3.26 -28.28
N HIS A 98 16.24 3.94 -29.35
CA HIS A 98 15.27 5.03 -29.29
C HIS A 98 13.83 4.54 -29.03
N GLU A 99 13.41 3.44 -29.64
CA GLU A 99 12.12 2.80 -29.36
C GLU A 99 12.00 2.39 -27.89
N ILE A 100 13.04 1.79 -27.31
CA ILE A 100 13.11 1.45 -25.88
C ILE A 100 12.94 2.70 -25.01
N ARG A 101 13.58 3.82 -25.36
CA ARG A 101 13.41 5.06 -24.60
C ARG A 101 12.00 5.63 -24.70
N TRP A 102 11.37 5.55 -25.87
CA TRP A 102 10.00 6.02 -26.07
C TRP A 102 8.95 5.10 -25.44
N ALA A 103 9.22 3.80 -25.35
CA ALA A 103 8.36 2.82 -24.69
C ALA A 103 8.19 3.08 -23.18
N ASN A 104 9.12 3.82 -22.56
CA ASN A 104 8.98 4.28 -21.17
C ASN A 104 8.05 5.50 -21.01
N GLY A 105 7.62 6.10 -22.12
CA GLY A 105 6.65 7.20 -22.13
C GLY A 105 5.22 6.71 -21.94
N GLU A 106 4.26 7.63 -22.05
CA GLU A 106 2.85 7.27 -22.02
C GLU A 106 2.48 6.40 -23.24
N PRO A 107 1.75 5.29 -23.04
CA PRO A 107 1.33 4.44 -24.14
C PRO A 107 0.35 5.19 -25.06
N ALA A 108 0.43 4.94 -26.37
CA ALA A 108 -0.48 5.57 -27.33
C ALA A 108 -1.94 5.12 -27.11
N ASN A 109 -2.11 3.85 -26.72
CA ASN A 109 -3.40 3.28 -26.33
C ASN A 109 -3.33 2.78 -24.87
N PRO A 110 -4.01 3.45 -23.92
CA PRO A 110 -4.03 3.01 -22.53
C PRO A 110 -4.57 1.60 -22.30
N ALA A 111 -5.39 1.05 -23.22
CA ALA A 111 -5.88 -0.33 -23.14
C ALA A 111 -4.90 -1.38 -23.69
N ALA A 112 -3.76 -0.94 -24.23
CA ALA A 112 -2.65 -1.79 -24.65
C ALA A 112 -1.33 -1.22 -24.11
N PRO A 113 -1.18 -1.13 -22.77
CA PRO A 113 -0.15 -0.31 -22.12
C PRO A 113 1.30 -0.75 -22.39
N TYR A 114 1.51 -1.98 -22.86
CA TYR A 114 2.84 -2.52 -23.16
C TYR A 114 3.10 -2.72 -24.66
N ALA A 115 2.25 -2.22 -25.57
CA ALA A 115 2.38 -2.49 -27.00
C ALA A 115 3.72 -1.99 -27.57
N GLU A 116 4.12 -0.76 -27.23
CA GLU A 116 5.37 -0.15 -27.64
C GLU A 116 6.58 -0.85 -27.01
N ALA A 117 6.49 -1.22 -25.72
CA ALA A 117 7.54 -1.96 -25.03
C ALA A 117 7.73 -3.38 -25.60
N ASP A 118 6.63 -4.09 -25.91
CA ASP A 118 6.67 -5.41 -26.53
C ASP A 118 7.25 -5.34 -27.96
N GLN A 119 6.96 -4.28 -28.71
CA GLN A 119 7.56 -4.03 -30.01
C GLN A 119 9.07 -3.81 -29.88
N ALA A 120 9.51 -2.94 -28.96
CA ALA A 120 10.92 -2.71 -28.68
C ALA A 120 11.66 -4.00 -28.26
N VAL A 121 11.02 -4.87 -27.47
CA VAL A 121 11.56 -6.20 -27.14
C VAL A 121 11.72 -7.08 -28.38
N ALA A 122 10.75 -7.07 -29.30
CA ALA A 122 10.83 -7.86 -30.52
C ALA A 122 11.96 -7.40 -31.44
N ASP A 123 12.12 -6.08 -31.59
CA ASP A 123 13.17 -5.49 -32.43
C ASP A 123 14.56 -5.67 -31.82
N ALA A 124 14.75 -5.40 -30.53
CA ALA A 124 16.01 -5.64 -29.82
C ALA A 124 16.43 -7.11 -29.86
N ARG A 125 15.48 -8.03 -29.69
CA ARG A 125 15.74 -9.48 -29.75
C ARG A 125 16.22 -9.91 -31.12
N ARG A 126 15.62 -9.37 -32.19
CA ARG A 126 16.02 -9.68 -33.57
C ARG A 126 17.50 -9.39 -33.77
N LEU A 127 17.99 -8.24 -33.31
CA LEU A 127 19.39 -7.86 -33.45
C LEU A 127 20.31 -8.62 -32.47
N ALA A 128 19.87 -8.83 -31.23
CA ALA A 128 20.64 -9.56 -30.22
C ALA A 128 20.91 -11.02 -30.61
N ASP A 129 19.93 -11.67 -31.24
CA ASP A 129 19.96 -13.10 -31.58
C ASP A 129 20.39 -13.37 -33.04
N ASP A 130 20.65 -12.35 -33.88
CA ASP A 130 21.04 -12.53 -35.29
C ASP A 130 22.51 -12.96 -35.44
N PRO A 131 22.81 -14.23 -35.76
CA PRO A 131 24.18 -14.74 -35.83
C PRO A 131 25.03 -14.09 -36.94
N SER A 132 24.40 -13.41 -37.92
CA SER A 132 25.09 -12.72 -39.00
C SER A 132 25.72 -11.38 -38.59
N LEU A 133 25.26 -10.79 -37.48
CA LEU A 133 25.78 -9.53 -36.96
C LEU A 133 27.10 -9.74 -36.18
N PRO A 134 27.96 -8.72 -36.08
CA PRO A 134 29.15 -8.79 -35.23
C PRO A 134 28.83 -9.07 -33.76
N ALA A 135 29.71 -9.80 -33.09
CA ALA A 135 29.48 -10.23 -31.70
C ALA A 135 29.41 -9.06 -30.70
N ASP A 136 30.11 -7.97 -30.96
CA ASP A 136 30.06 -6.73 -30.19
C ASP A 136 28.70 -6.03 -30.32
N LEU A 137 28.16 -5.94 -31.55
CA LEU A 137 26.84 -5.38 -31.79
C LEU A 137 25.77 -6.24 -31.10
N ARG A 138 25.76 -7.56 -31.33
CA ARG A 138 24.82 -8.47 -30.64
C ARG A 138 24.87 -8.33 -29.12
N ARG A 139 26.07 -8.14 -28.55
CA ARG A 139 26.24 -7.97 -27.11
C ARG A 139 25.62 -6.67 -26.61
N ARG A 140 25.85 -5.54 -27.31
CA ARG A 140 25.17 -4.28 -27.02
C ARG A 140 23.65 -4.47 -27.04
N GLU A 141 23.13 -5.07 -28.11
CA GLU A 141 21.69 -5.30 -28.25
C GLU A 141 21.14 -6.26 -27.21
N THR A 142 21.94 -7.21 -26.72
CA THR A 142 21.54 -8.05 -25.58
C THR A 142 21.38 -7.23 -24.30
N PHE A 143 22.22 -6.22 -24.07
CA PHE A 143 22.06 -5.32 -22.93
C PHE A 143 20.84 -4.42 -23.07
N ASP A 144 20.60 -3.88 -24.26
CA ASP A 144 19.43 -3.04 -24.53
C ASP A 144 18.13 -3.88 -24.45
N LEU A 145 18.15 -5.14 -24.88
CA LEU A 145 17.06 -6.09 -24.69
C LEU A 145 16.70 -6.30 -23.21
N LEU A 146 17.67 -6.29 -22.28
CA LEU A 146 17.36 -6.39 -20.84
C LEU A 146 16.52 -5.20 -20.36
N VAL A 147 16.82 -3.99 -20.86
CA VAL A 147 16.05 -2.77 -20.56
C VAL A 147 14.66 -2.86 -21.16
N ALA A 148 14.56 -3.29 -22.42
CA ALA A 148 13.27 -3.46 -23.10
C ALA A 148 12.38 -4.49 -22.36
N LEU A 149 12.97 -5.59 -21.90
CA LEU A 149 12.24 -6.64 -21.17
C LEU A 149 11.72 -6.16 -19.81
N ASP A 150 12.50 -5.35 -19.11
CA ASP A 150 12.07 -4.74 -17.84
C ASP A 150 10.88 -3.80 -18.06
N GLN A 151 10.98 -2.86 -19.01
CA GLN A 151 9.89 -1.95 -19.38
C GLN A 151 8.63 -2.67 -19.88
N ALA A 152 8.78 -3.81 -20.58
CA ALA A 152 7.67 -4.63 -21.04
C ALA A 152 7.03 -5.50 -19.94
N GLY A 153 7.52 -5.43 -18.70
CA GLY A 153 7.03 -6.24 -17.58
C GLY A 153 7.33 -7.74 -17.75
N ARG A 154 8.50 -8.08 -18.33
CA ARG A 154 8.93 -9.46 -18.64
C ARG A 154 10.15 -9.89 -17.80
N PRO A 155 10.04 -9.89 -16.45
CA PRO A 155 11.18 -10.06 -15.57
C PRO A 155 11.81 -11.46 -15.64
N ASP A 156 11.03 -12.51 -15.92
CA ASP A 156 11.57 -13.88 -16.02
C ASP A 156 12.58 -14.01 -17.15
N GLU A 157 12.28 -13.41 -18.31
CA GLU A 157 13.17 -13.47 -19.46
C GLU A 157 14.41 -12.59 -19.24
N ALA A 158 14.25 -11.41 -18.62
CA ALA A 158 15.38 -10.55 -18.27
C ALA A 158 16.36 -11.27 -17.34
N ILE A 159 15.84 -11.92 -16.29
CA ILE A 159 16.65 -12.71 -15.35
C ILE A 159 17.31 -13.89 -16.06
N GLN A 160 16.60 -14.63 -16.90
CA GLN A 160 17.16 -15.78 -17.63
C GLN A 160 18.33 -15.35 -18.53
N ARG A 161 18.17 -14.24 -19.27
CA ARG A 161 19.22 -13.67 -20.13
C ARG A 161 20.42 -13.21 -19.30
N TYR A 162 20.18 -12.55 -18.17
CA TYR A 162 21.24 -12.16 -17.23
C TYR A 162 22.03 -13.36 -16.69
N ASP A 163 21.34 -14.42 -16.25
CA ASP A 163 22.00 -15.61 -15.72
C ASP A 163 22.90 -16.28 -16.78
N ALA A 164 22.48 -16.27 -18.06
CA ALA A 164 23.29 -16.75 -19.17
C ALA A 164 24.54 -15.88 -19.42
N LEU A 165 24.41 -14.54 -19.39
CA LEU A 165 25.53 -13.61 -19.51
C LEU A 165 26.54 -13.79 -18.36
N ARG A 166 26.03 -13.94 -17.14
CA ARG A 166 26.85 -14.17 -15.94
C ARG A 166 27.60 -15.49 -16.03
N ALA A 167 26.95 -16.57 -16.49
CA ALA A 167 27.58 -17.87 -16.69
C ALA A 167 28.70 -17.81 -17.75
N ALA A 168 28.55 -16.95 -18.76
CA ALA A 168 29.56 -16.68 -19.78
C ALA A 168 30.67 -15.70 -19.32
N GLY A 169 30.63 -15.22 -18.07
CA GLY A 169 31.60 -14.27 -17.54
C GLY A 169 31.48 -12.87 -18.13
N VAL A 170 30.32 -12.51 -18.70
CA VAL A 170 30.07 -11.18 -19.26
C VAL A 170 29.67 -10.23 -18.14
N GLU A 171 30.40 -9.13 -18.00
CA GLU A 171 30.05 -8.04 -17.10
C GLU A 171 29.05 -7.09 -17.76
N LEU A 172 27.97 -6.75 -17.04
CA LEU A 172 26.95 -5.83 -17.54
C LEU A 172 27.36 -4.37 -17.34
N PRO A 173 26.99 -3.46 -18.27
CA PRO A 173 27.05 -2.03 -18.04
C PRO A 173 26.04 -1.59 -16.97
N ALA A 174 26.28 -0.43 -16.36
CA ALA A 174 25.49 0.06 -15.22
C ALA A 174 23.98 0.12 -15.51
N TYR A 175 23.58 0.57 -16.71
CA TYR A 175 22.16 0.71 -17.08
C TYR A 175 21.46 -0.66 -17.19
N ALA A 176 22.14 -1.68 -17.71
CA ALA A 176 21.58 -3.03 -17.81
C ALA A 176 21.51 -3.73 -16.45
N GLU A 177 22.46 -3.44 -15.53
CA GLU A 177 22.37 -3.92 -14.16
C GLU A 177 21.13 -3.38 -13.42
N ARG A 178 20.71 -2.15 -13.70
CA ARG A 178 19.50 -1.54 -13.11
C ARG A 178 18.24 -2.30 -13.55
N ALA A 179 18.05 -2.48 -14.85
CA ALA A 179 16.91 -3.21 -15.41
C ALA A 179 16.80 -4.65 -14.86
N VAL A 180 17.93 -5.35 -14.70
CA VAL A 180 17.92 -6.69 -14.09
C VAL A 180 17.59 -6.63 -12.59
N ALA A 181 18.06 -5.61 -11.87
CA ALA A 181 17.74 -5.43 -10.47
C ALA A 181 16.24 -5.17 -10.25
N ASP A 182 15.60 -4.40 -11.14
CA ASP A 182 14.15 -4.19 -11.18
C ASP A 182 13.38 -5.49 -11.39
N ALA A 183 13.76 -6.25 -12.42
CA ALA A 183 13.20 -7.58 -12.66
C ALA A 183 13.35 -8.52 -11.44
N MET A 184 14.48 -8.45 -10.72
CA MET A 184 14.70 -9.22 -9.49
C MET A 184 13.77 -8.79 -8.35
N LEU A 185 13.47 -7.49 -8.19
CA LEU A 185 12.47 -7.03 -7.21
C LEU A 185 11.08 -7.56 -7.54
N VAL A 186 10.66 -7.48 -8.80
CA VAL A 186 9.38 -8.05 -9.26
C VAL A 186 9.29 -9.55 -8.95
N ARG A 187 10.41 -10.27 -9.06
CA ARG A 187 10.52 -11.70 -8.74
C ARG A 187 10.94 -12.01 -7.31
N ARG A 188 10.83 -11.02 -6.42
CA ARG A 188 11.00 -11.18 -4.98
C ARG A 188 12.39 -11.67 -4.57
N ARG A 189 13.42 -11.18 -5.26
CA ARG A 189 14.85 -11.45 -5.00
C ARG A 189 15.58 -10.18 -4.53
N PRO A 190 15.12 -9.52 -3.44
CA PRO A 190 15.58 -8.16 -3.08
C PRO A 190 17.06 -8.09 -2.68
N ALA A 191 17.60 -9.14 -2.05
CA ALA A 191 19.03 -9.17 -1.70
C ALA A 191 19.96 -9.28 -2.93
N GLU A 192 19.46 -9.85 -4.03
CA GLU A 192 20.21 -9.91 -5.29
C GLU A 192 20.09 -8.58 -6.05
N ALA A 193 18.88 -8.01 -6.09
CA ALA A 193 18.63 -6.67 -6.62
C ALA A 193 19.51 -5.61 -5.96
N ALA A 194 19.59 -5.61 -4.62
CA ALA A 194 20.43 -4.65 -3.87
C ALA A 194 21.90 -4.70 -4.31
N ARG A 195 22.46 -5.89 -4.53
CA ARG A 195 23.86 -6.06 -4.98
C ARG A 195 24.08 -5.53 -6.39
N LEU A 196 23.12 -5.75 -7.30
CA LEU A 196 23.18 -5.20 -8.66
C LEU A 196 23.05 -3.67 -8.67
N TYR A 197 22.14 -3.12 -7.85
CA TYR A 197 22.03 -1.68 -7.68
C TYR A 197 23.30 -1.04 -7.12
N GLU A 198 23.89 -1.61 -6.06
CA GLU A 198 25.18 -1.17 -5.52
C GLU A 198 26.30 -1.22 -6.59
N SER A 199 26.34 -2.28 -7.40
CA SER A 199 27.29 -2.42 -8.51
C SER A 199 27.09 -1.33 -9.56
N SER A 200 25.85 -1.12 -10.00
CA SER A 200 25.49 -0.13 -11.00
C SER A 200 25.86 1.28 -10.57
N ILE A 201 25.56 1.65 -9.32
CA ILE A 201 25.90 2.96 -8.74
C ILE A 201 27.41 3.13 -8.59
N ARG A 202 28.16 2.05 -8.32
CA ARG A 202 29.64 2.12 -8.27
C ARG A 202 30.24 2.35 -9.65
N LYS A 203 29.68 1.75 -10.69
CA LYS A 203 30.11 1.91 -12.09
C LYS A 203 29.75 3.28 -12.65
N ASP A 204 28.59 3.79 -12.27
CA ASP A 204 28.07 5.09 -12.69
C ASP A 204 27.45 5.81 -11.49
N PRO A 205 28.21 6.67 -10.78
CA PRO A 205 27.77 7.32 -9.55
C PRO A 205 26.82 8.52 -9.78
N GLY A 206 26.59 8.91 -11.04
CA GLY A 206 25.85 10.11 -11.43
C GLY A 206 26.72 11.38 -11.49
N PRO A 207 26.11 12.56 -11.70
CA PRO A 207 24.65 12.81 -11.72
C PRO A 207 23.97 12.24 -12.98
N TYR A 208 22.73 11.77 -12.81
CA TYR A 208 21.89 11.25 -13.92
C TYR A 208 21.07 12.37 -14.57
N ALA A 209 20.57 12.17 -15.79
CA ALA A 209 19.69 13.17 -16.40
C ALA A 209 18.36 13.25 -15.62
N GLY A 210 17.66 14.39 -15.71
CA GLY A 210 16.36 14.55 -15.03
C GLY A 210 15.25 13.63 -15.56
N SER A 211 15.46 13.03 -16.74
CA SER A 211 14.60 12.01 -17.33
C SER A 211 14.96 10.58 -16.91
N ASP A 212 16.08 10.39 -16.22
CA ASP A 212 16.56 9.06 -15.83
C ASP A 212 16.06 8.73 -14.42
N ILE A 213 15.68 7.47 -14.21
CA ILE A 213 15.31 6.97 -12.88
C ILE A 213 16.56 6.92 -12.00
N GLU A 214 16.48 7.50 -10.80
CA GLU A 214 17.57 7.48 -9.83
C GLU A 214 17.69 6.06 -9.21
N PRO A 215 18.79 5.31 -9.48
CA PRO A 215 18.93 3.93 -9.04
C PRO A 215 18.98 3.76 -7.51
N ARG A 216 19.29 4.83 -6.76
CA ARG A 216 19.22 4.78 -5.29
C ARG A 216 17.79 4.61 -4.76
N ILE A 217 16.77 4.98 -5.53
CA ILE A 217 15.36 4.72 -5.18
C ILE A 217 15.08 3.21 -5.25
N GLY A 218 15.47 2.55 -6.35
CA GLY A 218 15.36 1.08 -6.47
C GLY A 218 16.19 0.34 -5.42
N LEU A 219 17.39 0.83 -5.10
CA LEU A 219 18.21 0.30 -4.00
C LEU A 219 17.50 0.43 -2.64
N MET A 220 16.83 1.55 -2.37
CA MET A 220 16.05 1.74 -1.15
C MET A 220 14.94 0.68 -1.04
N TYR A 221 14.17 0.43 -2.11
CA TYR A 221 13.16 -0.63 -2.11
C TYR A 221 13.78 -2.02 -1.90
N ALA A 222 14.91 -2.31 -2.54
CA ALA A 222 15.63 -3.57 -2.34
C ALA A 222 16.11 -3.77 -0.90
N TYR A 223 16.58 -2.71 -0.24
CA TYR A 223 16.90 -2.76 1.18
C TYR A 223 15.67 -2.97 2.05
N ASN A 224 14.57 -2.28 1.77
CA ASN A 224 13.33 -2.42 2.54
C ASN A 224 12.77 -3.85 2.43
N GLU A 225 12.63 -4.38 1.22
CA GLU A 225 12.10 -5.72 0.96
C GLU A 225 13.02 -6.85 1.46
N SER A 226 14.31 -6.57 1.66
CA SER A 226 15.25 -7.51 2.30
C SER A 226 15.36 -7.34 3.83
N GLY A 227 14.51 -6.52 4.44
CA GLY A 227 14.50 -6.27 5.89
C GLY A 227 15.66 -5.39 6.40
N GLN A 228 16.42 -4.77 5.50
CA GLN A 228 17.52 -3.85 5.82
C GLN A 228 17.01 -2.41 5.97
N THR A 229 15.98 -2.20 6.79
CA THR A 229 15.27 -0.92 6.92
C THR A 229 16.20 0.26 7.23
N THR A 230 17.20 0.09 8.11
CA THR A 230 18.17 1.17 8.40
C THR A 230 18.94 1.63 7.16
N LYS A 231 19.32 0.70 6.26
CA LYS A 231 19.99 1.04 5.00
C LYS A 231 19.03 1.71 4.02
N ALA A 232 17.77 1.27 3.99
CA ALA A 232 16.74 1.90 3.16
C ALA A 232 16.57 3.37 3.53
N PHE A 233 16.40 3.68 4.83
CA PHE A 233 16.32 5.06 5.34
C PHE A 233 17.58 5.86 5.02
N ALA A 234 18.77 5.34 5.33
CA ALA A 234 20.02 6.03 5.06
C ALA A 234 20.17 6.39 3.57
N THR A 235 19.82 5.45 2.67
CA THR A 235 19.94 5.64 1.22
C THR A 235 19.03 6.76 0.71
N ILE A 236 17.75 6.76 1.10
CA ILE A 236 16.78 7.73 0.58
C ILE A 236 16.89 9.09 1.26
N ASP A 237 17.16 9.14 2.56
CA ASP A 237 17.31 10.41 3.27
C ASP A 237 18.61 11.13 2.86
N GLU A 238 19.70 10.39 2.57
CA GLU A 238 20.92 10.98 1.99
C GLU A 238 20.67 11.55 0.59
N LEU A 239 19.95 10.81 -0.26
CA LEU A 239 19.58 11.28 -1.59
C LEU A 239 18.72 12.54 -1.52
N ALA A 240 17.67 12.53 -0.70
CA ALA A 240 16.75 13.65 -0.49
C ALA A 240 17.47 14.90 0.05
N ALA A 241 18.44 14.73 0.95
CA ALA A 241 19.25 15.82 1.48
C ALA A 241 20.25 16.39 0.45
N LYS A 242 20.76 15.54 -0.45
CA LYS A 242 21.75 15.93 -1.47
C LYS A 242 21.12 16.71 -2.62
N GLU A 243 19.95 16.29 -3.09
CA GLU A 243 19.26 16.92 -4.21
C GLU A 243 18.83 18.36 -3.86
N GLN A 244 19.13 19.31 -4.74
CA GLN A 244 18.77 20.71 -4.55
C GLN A 244 17.38 20.98 -5.15
N PRO A 245 16.52 21.81 -4.55
CA PRO A 245 15.20 22.11 -5.11
C PRO A 245 15.23 22.78 -6.50
N TRP A 246 16.34 23.47 -6.81
CA TRP A 246 16.53 24.22 -8.04
C TRP A 246 17.83 23.83 -8.72
N VAL A 247 17.79 23.62 -10.03
CA VAL A 247 18.97 23.35 -10.87
C VAL A 247 19.16 24.47 -11.89
N ARG A 248 20.41 24.82 -12.18
CA ARG A 248 20.76 25.77 -13.23
C ARG A 248 21.11 25.02 -14.51
N VAL A 249 20.34 25.28 -15.57
CA VAL A 249 20.59 24.74 -16.90
C VAL A 249 21.26 25.80 -17.76
N ARG A 250 22.34 25.42 -18.45
CA ARG A 250 23.05 26.33 -19.36
C ARG A 250 22.09 26.85 -20.43
N GLY A 251 22.06 28.17 -20.62
CA GLY A 251 21.16 28.83 -21.57
C GLY A 251 19.81 29.26 -21.00
N ILE A 252 19.43 28.78 -19.81
CA ILE A 252 18.21 29.23 -19.11
C ILE A 252 18.60 30.28 -18.07
N ARG A 253 17.97 31.47 -18.13
CA ARG A 253 18.31 32.60 -17.25
C ARG A 253 17.92 32.35 -15.78
N LEU A 254 16.79 31.68 -15.55
CA LEU A 254 16.28 31.38 -14.22
C LEU A 254 16.56 29.91 -13.87
N PRO A 255 16.85 29.57 -12.60
CA PRO A 255 16.86 28.20 -12.15
C PRO A 255 15.51 27.53 -12.46
N ILE A 256 15.56 26.26 -12.83
CA ILE A 256 14.36 25.44 -13.02
C ILE A 256 14.21 24.49 -11.83
N GLN A 257 12.98 24.06 -11.56
CA GLN A 257 12.69 23.08 -10.53
C GLN A 257 13.42 21.76 -10.81
N ASN A 258 13.88 21.10 -9.75
CA ASN A 258 14.54 19.81 -9.85
C ASN A 258 13.54 18.67 -9.57
N ALA A 259 13.10 17.97 -10.61
CA ALA A 259 12.21 16.81 -10.46
C ALA A 259 12.79 15.74 -9.52
N ARG A 260 14.11 15.51 -9.56
CA ARG A 260 14.77 14.52 -8.68
C ARG A 260 14.64 14.84 -7.20
N LYS A 261 14.52 16.12 -6.83
CA LYS A 261 14.28 16.50 -5.43
C LYS A 261 12.88 16.05 -4.99
N VAL A 262 11.89 16.27 -5.85
CA VAL A 262 10.51 15.82 -5.60
C VAL A 262 10.46 14.30 -5.50
N ASP A 263 11.09 13.59 -6.44
CA ASP A 263 11.13 12.12 -6.43
C ASP A 263 11.78 11.56 -5.16
N ALA A 264 12.91 12.14 -4.73
CA ALA A 264 13.61 11.71 -3.53
C ALA A 264 12.79 11.98 -2.25
N ASP A 265 12.20 13.17 -2.12
CA ASP A 265 11.37 13.52 -0.96
C ASP A 265 10.10 12.68 -0.88
N LEU A 266 9.46 12.43 -2.03
CA LEU A 266 8.27 11.61 -2.12
C LEU A 266 8.59 10.16 -1.74
N ASN A 267 9.65 9.57 -2.29
CA ASN A 267 10.04 8.20 -1.94
C ASN A 267 10.55 8.08 -0.49
N ALA A 268 11.10 9.16 0.10
CA ALA A 268 11.41 9.20 1.53
C ALA A 268 10.13 9.14 2.38
N ALA A 269 9.06 9.81 1.96
CA ALA A 269 7.76 9.74 2.61
C ALA A 269 7.09 8.37 2.44
N VAL A 270 7.09 7.80 1.23
CA VAL A 270 6.54 6.46 0.94
C VAL A 270 7.23 5.37 1.77
N LEU A 271 8.56 5.41 1.92
CA LEU A 271 9.25 4.44 2.78
C LEU A 271 8.72 4.47 4.22
N ARG A 272 8.40 5.66 4.76
CA ARG A 272 7.87 5.82 6.12
C ARG A 272 6.47 5.22 6.24
N GLU A 273 5.65 5.32 5.20
CA GLU A 273 4.34 4.67 5.16
C GLU A 273 4.50 3.13 5.19
N TYR A 274 5.37 2.56 4.34
CA TYR A 274 5.63 1.11 4.28
C TYR A 274 6.13 0.47 5.58
N VAL A 275 6.75 1.24 6.46
CA VAL A 275 7.25 0.74 7.76
C VAL A 275 6.37 1.13 8.95
N GLY A 276 5.13 1.53 8.71
CA GLY A 276 4.15 1.82 9.75
C GLY A 276 4.37 3.16 10.46
N MET A 277 4.89 4.17 9.74
CA MET A 277 5.10 5.53 10.27
C MET A 277 4.24 6.58 9.52
N PRO A 278 2.90 6.44 9.52
CA PRO A 278 2.03 7.23 8.65
C PRO A 278 2.05 8.74 8.93
N ARG A 279 2.24 9.20 10.19
CA ARG A 279 2.49 10.63 10.45
C ARG A 279 3.74 11.16 9.76
N ALA A 280 4.83 10.40 9.82
CA ALA A 280 6.11 10.81 9.25
C ALA A 280 6.07 10.83 7.71
N ALA A 281 5.19 10.03 7.09
CA ALA A 281 4.87 10.12 5.67
C ALA A 281 3.97 11.33 5.36
N TYR A 282 2.91 11.51 6.13
CA TYR A 282 1.90 12.55 5.92
C TYR A 282 2.45 13.98 6.01
N ASP A 283 3.21 14.31 7.05
CA ASP A 283 3.66 15.69 7.32
C ASP A 283 4.39 16.32 6.09
N PRO A 284 5.40 15.66 5.47
CA PRO A 284 6.04 16.19 4.25
C PRO A 284 5.13 16.15 3.01
N LEU A 285 4.32 15.10 2.83
CA LEU A 285 3.39 14.98 1.68
C LEU A 285 2.36 16.11 1.68
N TYR A 286 1.82 16.44 2.85
CA TYR A 286 0.88 17.55 3.01
C TYR A 286 1.54 18.91 2.74
N ALA A 287 2.80 19.11 3.16
CA ALA A 287 3.53 20.33 2.81
C ALA A 287 3.75 20.44 1.30
N MET A 288 4.18 19.36 0.65
CA MET A 288 4.39 19.30 -0.80
C MET A 288 3.09 19.52 -1.58
N SER A 289 1.95 18.99 -1.12
CA SER A 289 0.67 19.17 -1.80
C SER A 289 0.19 20.63 -1.76
N ARG A 290 0.57 21.39 -0.73
CA ARG A 290 0.29 22.84 -0.68
C ARG A 290 1.14 23.65 -1.64
N GLU A 291 2.36 23.20 -1.93
CA GLU A 291 3.27 23.86 -2.88
C GLU A 291 2.95 23.47 -4.33
N ALA A 292 2.57 22.21 -4.56
CA ALA A 292 2.27 21.64 -5.87
C ALA A 292 0.89 20.92 -5.87
N PRO A 293 -0.23 21.65 -5.72
CA PRO A 293 -1.56 21.04 -5.56
C PRO A 293 -2.06 20.25 -6.78
N MET A 294 -1.45 20.47 -7.94
CA MET A 294 -1.78 19.81 -9.21
C MET A 294 -0.83 18.66 -9.56
N ASN A 295 0.10 18.28 -8.67
CA ASN A 295 0.98 17.13 -8.89
C ASN A 295 0.25 15.85 -8.47
N THR A 296 -0.18 15.04 -9.44
CA THR A 296 -0.97 13.81 -9.24
C THR A 296 -0.32 12.83 -8.29
N GLN A 297 1.00 12.61 -8.44
CA GLN A 297 1.77 11.69 -7.60
C GLN A 297 1.77 12.11 -6.13
N ILE A 298 1.98 13.40 -5.83
CA ILE A 298 1.93 13.92 -4.45
C ILE A 298 0.53 13.74 -3.86
N ARG A 299 -0.53 14.05 -4.62
CA ARG A 299 -1.93 13.89 -4.15
C ARG A 299 -2.23 12.42 -3.84
N ARG A 300 -1.83 11.53 -4.73
CA ARG A 300 -2.02 10.09 -4.55
C ARG A 300 -1.28 9.55 -3.33
N GLU A 301 0.00 9.89 -3.15
CA GLU A 301 0.73 9.43 -1.95
C GLU A 301 0.21 10.07 -0.66
N LEU A 302 -0.28 11.31 -0.72
CA LEU A 302 -0.98 11.93 0.39
C LEU A 302 -2.24 11.12 0.76
N GLY A 303 -3.05 10.72 -0.22
CA GLY A 303 -4.20 9.84 -0.01
C GLY A 303 -3.83 8.51 0.66
N ASN A 304 -2.74 7.86 0.22
CA ASN A 304 -2.24 6.63 0.88
C ASN A 304 -1.87 6.89 2.35
N ALA A 305 -1.16 7.98 2.63
CA ALA A 305 -0.81 8.36 3.99
C ALA A 305 -2.06 8.68 4.84
N GLU A 306 -3.08 9.31 4.27
CA GLU A 306 -4.35 9.63 4.95
C GLU A 306 -5.17 8.38 5.27
N LEU A 307 -5.23 7.40 4.35
CA LEU A 307 -5.81 6.07 4.63
C LEU A 307 -5.10 5.40 5.79
N ALA A 308 -3.76 5.38 5.79
CA ALA A 308 -2.97 4.77 6.85
C ALA A 308 -3.16 5.44 8.23
N ARG A 309 -3.58 6.71 8.26
CA ARG A 309 -3.97 7.44 9.48
C ARG A 309 -5.38 7.14 9.95
N GLY A 310 -6.21 6.55 9.08
CA GLY A 310 -7.62 6.24 9.32
C GLY A 310 -8.57 7.35 8.87
N TRP A 311 -8.23 8.08 7.80
CA TRP A 311 -9.05 9.14 7.22
C TRP A 311 -9.50 8.80 5.79
N PRO A 312 -10.34 7.77 5.62
CA PRO A 312 -10.68 7.27 4.29
C PRO A 312 -11.46 8.25 3.41
N ARG A 313 -12.31 9.12 3.98
CA ARG A 313 -13.02 10.13 3.17
C ARG A 313 -12.08 11.19 2.65
N ARG A 314 -11.17 11.65 3.51
CA ARG A 314 -10.14 12.61 3.11
C ARG A 314 -9.20 12.03 2.04
N ALA A 315 -8.80 10.77 2.20
CA ALA A 315 -8.00 10.09 1.21
C ALA A 315 -8.72 9.96 -0.13
N LEU A 316 -10.01 9.61 -0.11
CA LEU A 316 -10.84 9.53 -1.31
C LEU A 316 -10.88 10.87 -2.07
N ASP A 317 -10.98 12.00 -1.37
CA ASP A 317 -10.89 13.33 -2.00
C ASP A 317 -9.55 13.54 -2.72
N ASP A 318 -8.43 13.14 -2.10
CA ASP A 318 -7.10 13.28 -2.69
C ASP A 318 -6.87 12.32 -3.88
N PHE A 319 -7.42 11.10 -3.82
CA PHE A 319 -7.39 10.17 -4.95
C PHE A 319 -8.25 10.65 -6.11
N HIS A 320 -9.47 11.13 -5.87
CA HIS A 320 -10.32 11.72 -6.91
C HIS A 320 -9.65 12.91 -7.59
N ILE A 321 -8.90 13.72 -6.85
CA ILE A 321 -8.16 14.83 -7.45
C ILE A 321 -7.01 14.29 -8.31
N ALA A 322 -6.27 13.29 -7.84
CA ALA A 322 -5.23 12.65 -8.63
C ALA A 322 -5.79 12.04 -9.94
N SER A 323 -6.86 11.26 -9.87
CA SER A 323 -7.48 10.60 -11.04
C SER A 323 -8.21 11.57 -11.98
N THR A 324 -8.71 12.71 -11.47
CA THR A 324 -9.28 13.77 -12.32
C THR A 324 -8.19 14.50 -13.10
N LEU A 325 -7.03 14.73 -12.47
CA LEU A 325 -5.88 15.39 -13.10
C LEU A 325 -5.17 14.48 -14.10
N ASP A 326 -5.08 13.20 -13.78
CA ASP A 326 -4.56 12.15 -14.65
C ASP A 326 -5.44 10.90 -14.54
N SER A 327 -6.36 10.76 -15.50
CA SER A 327 -7.25 9.60 -15.57
C SER A 327 -6.52 8.29 -15.88
N ARG A 328 -5.21 8.36 -16.14
CA ARG A 328 -4.34 7.21 -16.38
C ARG A 328 -3.52 6.81 -15.16
N ASP A 329 -3.61 7.52 -14.04
CA ASP A 329 -2.93 7.12 -12.80
C ASP A 329 -3.61 5.89 -12.19
N VAL A 330 -3.16 4.72 -12.63
CA VAL A 330 -3.62 3.41 -12.15
C VAL A 330 -3.48 3.27 -10.64
N SER A 331 -2.46 3.88 -10.03
CA SER A 331 -2.28 3.81 -8.59
C SER A 331 -3.29 4.68 -7.85
N ALA A 332 -3.82 5.75 -8.46
CA ALA A 332 -4.90 6.56 -7.89
C ALA A 332 -6.21 5.77 -7.91
N LEU A 333 -6.53 5.08 -9.02
CA LEU A 333 -7.71 4.21 -9.13
C LEU A 333 -7.70 3.07 -8.09
N VAL A 334 -6.54 2.46 -7.87
CA VAL A 334 -6.36 1.46 -6.80
C VAL A 334 -6.59 2.10 -5.41
N GLY A 335 -6.09 3.32 -5.20
CA GLY A 335 -6.32 4.07 -3.96
C GLY A 335 -7.80 4.41 -3.71
N GLU A 336 -8.54 4.80 -4.75
CA GLU A 336 -10.00 5.02 -4.66
C GLU A 336 -10.72 3.72 -4.29
N ALA A 337 -10.36 2.60 -4.92
CA ALA A 337 -10.94 1.31 -4.59
C ALA A 337 -10.65 0.92 -3.12
N GLU A 338 -9.43 1.16 -2.63
CA GLU A 338 -9.06 0.92 -1.22
C GLU A 338 -9.82 1.84 -0.24
N ALA A 339 -10.01 3.12 -0.58
CA ALA A 339 -10.75 4.07 0.24
C ALA A 339 -12.25 3.73 0.32
N ASN A 340 -12.86 3.38 -0.81
CA ASN A 340 -14.24 2.90 -0.88
C ASN A 340 -14.43 1.63 -0.05
N ARG A 341 -13.53 0.65 -0.19
CA ARG A 341 -13.52 -0.56 0.65
C ARG A 341 -13.40 -0.26 2.14
N ALA A 342 -12.57 0.71 2.53
CA ALA A 342 -12.44 1.16 3.92
C ALA A 342 -13.71 1.85 4.46
N LEU A 343 -14.52 2.43 3.57
CA LEU A 343 -15.81 3.01 3.88
C LEU A 343 -16.95 1.99 3.86
N ASN A 344 -16.73 0.73 3.48
CA ASN A 344 -17.81 -0.21 3.16
C ASN A 344 -18.74 0.27 2.03
N ASP A 345 -18.22 1.12 1.15
CA ASP A 345 -18.85 1.48 -0.12
C ASP A 345 -18.20 0.63 -1.21
N TYR A 346 -18.97 -0.25 -1.84
CA TYR A 346 -18.42 -1.29 -2.70
C TYR A 346 -18.83 -1.14 -4.17
N ASP A 347 -19.74 -0.21 -4.47
CA ASP A 347 -20.44 -0.10 -5.75
C ASP A 347 -19.48 0.07 -6.94
N ASP A 348 -18.45 0.91 -6.76
CA ASP A 348 -17.50 1.27 -7.83
C ASP A 348 -16.21 0.44 -7.81
N VAL A 349 -16.01 -0.44 -6.82
CA VAL A 349 -14.72 -1.13 -6.61
C VAL A 349 -14.35 -2.03 -7.80
N ASP A 350 -15.31 -2.79 -8.34
CA ASP A 350 -15.09 -3.65 -9.51
C ASP A 350 -14.76 -2.82 -10.77
N ALA A 351 -15.43 -1.69 -10.96
CA ALA A 351 -15.20 -0.82 -12.11
C ALA A 351 -13.81 -0.17 -12.06
N LEU A 352 -13.44 0.38 -10.90
CA LEU A 352 -12.13 0.99 -10.66
C LEU A 352 -10.99 0.00 -10.89
N LEU A 353 -11.09 -1.19 -10.28
CA LEU A 353 -10.06 -2.23 -10.43
C LEU A 353 -10.04 -2.83 -11.84
N GLY A 354 -11.18 -2.93 -12.53
CA GLY A 354 -11.25 -3.38 -13.93
C GLY A 354 -10.56 -2.42 -14.90
N VAL A 355 -10.72 -1.10 -14.69
CA VAL A 355 -9.98 -0.09 -15.46
C VAL A 355 -8.49 -0.16 -15.15
N ALA A 356 -8.11 -0.23 -13.87
CA ALA A 356 -6.72 -0.37 -13.45
C ALA A 356 -6.05 -1.62 -14.08
N GLN A 357 -6.75 -2.76 -14.12
CA GLN A 357 -6.25 -4.00 -14.72
C GLN A 357 -6.10 -3.89 -16.24
N THR A 358 -7.02 -3.21 -16.92
CA THR A 358 -6.92 -2.97 -18.37
C THR A 358 -5.73 -2.08 -18.72
N MET A 359 -5.46 -1.08 -17.87
CA MET A 359 -4.41 -0.09 -18.07
C MET A 359 -3.03 -0.54 -17.58
N ALA A 360 -2.95 -1.63 -16.82
CA ALA A 360 -1.71 -2.16 -16.29
C ALA A 360 -1.80 -3.68 -16.03
N ASP A 361 -2.03 -4.46 -17.10
CA ASP A 361 -2.26 -5.91 -17.06
C ASP A 361 -1.04 -6.77 -16.64
N ARG A 362 0.13 -6.15 -16.47
CA ARG A 362 1.37 -6.77 -15.97
C ARG A 362 1.91 -6.08 -14.70
N ASN A 363 1.04 -5.41 -13.94
CA ASN A 363 1.43 -4.70 -12.72
C ASN A 363 1.05 -5.47 -11.45
N GLY A 364 2.07 -5.92 -10.71
CA GLY A 364 1.86 -6.70 -9.50
C GLY A 364 1.14 -5.98 -8.36
N ARG A 365 1.09 -4.63 -8.33
CA ARG A 365 0.27 -3.87 -7.35
C ARG A 365 -1.21 -4.01 -7.69
N VAL A 366 -1.58 -3.88 -8.96
CA VAL A 366 -2.96 -4.04 -9.43
C VAL A 366 -3.43 -5.47 -9.21
N ASP A 367 -2.62 -6.46 -9.57
CA ASP A 367 -2.94 -7.88 -9.33
C ASP A 367 -3.22 -8.16 -7.85
N ARG A 368 -2.44 -7.58 -6.94
CA ARG A 368 -2.65 -7.72 -5.49
C ARG A 368 -3.93 -7.04 -5.02
N ALA A 369 -4.25 -5.85 -5.55
CA ALA A 369 -5.48 -5.14 -5.23
C ALA A 369 -6.72 -5.95 -5.68
N VAL A 370 -6.70 -6.51 -6.89
CA VAL A 370 -7.75 -7.40 -7.40
C VAL A 370 -7.86 -8.67 -6.54
N GLN A 371 -6.76 -9.35 -6.24
CA GLN A 371 -6.77 -10.56 -5.39
C GLN A 371 -7.25 -10.28 -3.96
N SER A 372 -6.91 -9.11 -3.43
CA SER A 372 -7.39 -8.60 -2.14
C SER A 372 -8.89 -8.37 -2.16
N TRP A 373 -9.41 -7.76 -3.23
CA TRP A 373 -10.84 -7.58 -3.40
C TRP A 373 -11.59 -8.90 -3.58
N ASP A 374 -11.07 -9.83 -4.38
CA ASP A 374 -11.67 -11.16 -4.56
C ASP A 374 -11.75 -11.95 -3.25
N ARG A 375 -10.72 -11.86 -2.41
CA ARG A 375 -10.75 -12.44 -1.06
C ARG A 375 -11.76 -11.73 -0.17
N GLN A 376 -11.82 -10.41 -0.20
CA GLN A 376 -12.80 -9.67 0.59
C GLN A 376 -14.21 -10.07 0.18
N ARG A 377 -14.55 -10.06 -1.12
CA ARG A 377 -15.86 -10.53 -1.63
C ARG A 377 -16.14 -12.01 -1.36
N GLY A 378 -15.11 -12.84 -1.26
CA GLY A 378 -15.23 -14.27 -0.98
C GLY A 378 -15.72 -14.60 0.44
N TRP A 379 -15.71 -15.89 0.75
CA TRP A 379 -16.07 -16.40 2.08
C TRP A 379 -15.16 -15.85 3.17
N GLN A 380 -15.75 -15.39 4.27
CA GLN A 380 -15.03 -14.95 5.48
C GLN A 380 -15.29 -15.95 6.60
N PHE A 381 -14.26 -16.35 7.32
CA PHE A 381 -14.37 -17.26 8.44
C PHE A 381 -13.49 -16.81 9.60
N ASP A 382 -14.10 -16.71 10.77
CA ASP A 382 -13.45 -16.37 12.03
C ASP A 382 -13.75 -17.45 13.05
N ILE A 383 -12.72 -17.91 13.77
CA ILE A 383 -12.89 -18.71 14.97
C ILE A 383 -11.93 -18.22 16.05
N GLY A 384 -12.48 -17.98 17.24
CA GLY A 384 -11.72 -17.62 18.43
C GLY A 384 -12.09 -18.56 19.57
N THR A 385 -11.10 -18.98 20.35
CA THR A 385 -11.33 -19.66 21.62
C THR A 385 -10.47 -19.05 22.71
N GLU A 386 -11.11 -18.78 23.84
CA GLU A 386 -10.50 -18.35 25.09
C GLU A 386 -10.70 -19.49 26.10
N GLN A 387 -9.64 -19.90 26.79
CA GLN A 387 -9.69 -20.90 27.85
C GLN A 387 -8.99 -20.33 29.08
N GLY A 388 -9.73 -20.18 30.17
CA GLY A 388 -9.23 -19.62 31.41
C GLY A 388 -9.19 -20.62 32.56
N LYS A 389 -8.25 -20.40 33.46
CA LYS A 389 -8.19 -21.05 34.77
C LYS A 389 -8.05 -19.99 35.85
N GLY A 390 -9.04 -19.94 36.74
CA GLY A 390 -9.11 -19.03 37.88
C GLY A 390 -8.47 -19.60 39.13
N SER A 391 -8.57 -18.82 40.22
CA SER A 391 -8.15 -19.22 41.57
C SER A 391 -9.31 -19.47 42.53
N SER A 392 -10.53 -19.13 42.14
CA SER A 392 -11.73 -19.32 42.94
C SER A 392 -12.84 -19.94 42.12
N PRO A 393 -13.55 -20.90 42.72
CA PRO A 393 -14.69 -21.52 42.07
C PRO A 393 -15.86 -20.53 41.92
N ASP A 394 -16.00 -19.50 42.75
CA ASP A 394 -17.19 -18.61 42.79
C ASP A 394 -17.50 -17.89 41.46
N TYR A 395 -16.51 -17.73 40.59
CA TYR A 395 -16.65 -17.12 39.27
C TYR A 395 -16.26 -18.08 38.12
N GLY A 396 -16.01 -19.35 38.43
CA GLY A 396 -15.52 -20.37 37.50
C GLY A 396 -14.03 -20.70 37.72
N ASP A 397 -13.72 -21.87 38.29
CA ASP A 397 -12.31 -22.30 38.45
C ASP A 397 -11.67 -22.59 37.08
N ARG A 398 -12.48 -23.05 36.13
CA ARG A 398 -12.14 -23.17 34.72
C ARG A 398 -13.29 -22.65 33.90
N ASP A 399 -12.99 -21.83 32.91
CA ASP A 399 -13.97 -21.30 31.99
C ASP A 399 -13.43 -21.31 30.57
N GLY A 400 -14.33 -21.22 29.61
CA GLY A 400 -13.92 -21.14 28.22
C GLY A 400 -15.03 -20.66 27.33
N THR A 401 -14.66 -19.90 26.31
CA THR A 401 -15.58 -19.37 25.30
C THR A 401 -15.01 -19.63 23.93
N THR A 402 -15.81 -20.21 23.04
CA THR A 402 -15.48 -20.41 21.63
C THR A 402 -16.56 -19.76 20.78
N GLN A 403 -16.14 -18.97 19.81
CA GLN A 403 -17.03 -18.33 18.85
C GLN A 403 -16.53 -18.61 17.45
N ALA A 404 -17.45 -18.95 16.54
CA ALA A 404 -17.17 -19.13 15.13
C ALA A 404 -18.21 -18.41 14.28
N THR A 405 -17.75 -17.70 13.26
CA THR A 405 -18.58 -17.01 12.26
C THR A 405 -18.14 -17.43 10.88
N LEU A 406 -19.09 -17.81 10.04
CA LEU A 406 -18.89 -18.01 8.60
C LEU A 406 -19.80 -17.04 7.87
N ALA A 407 -19.24 -16.16 7.06
CA ALA A 407 -19.98 -15.25 6.21
C ALA A 407 -19.93 -15.73 4.75
N SER A 408 -21.08 -15.73 4.08
CA SER A 408 -21.18 -15.96 2.64
C SER A 408 -20.31 -14.96 1.87
N PRO A 409 -20.03 -15.21 0.58
CA PRO A 409 -19.57 -14.16 -0.31
C PRO A 409 -20.52 -12.95 -0.28
N LEU A 410 -19.99 -11.79 -0.65
CA LEU A 410 -20.75 -10.56 -0.78
C LEU A 410 -21.82 -10.75 -1.87
N ILE A 411 -23.05 -10.38 -1.54
CA ILE A 411 -24.23 -10.48 -2.42
C ILE A 411 -24.64 -9.06 -2.77
N ASP A 412 -24.66 -8.77 -4.07
CA ASP A 412 -25.09 -7.47 -4.60
C ASP A 412 -24.30 -6.31 -3.96
N ASP A 413 -23.00 -6.53 -3.72
CA ASP A 413 -22.06 -5.61 -3.07
C ASP A 413 -22.44 -5.06 -1.69
N HIS A 414 -23.59 -5.45 -1.13
CA HIS A 414 -24.11 -4.88 0.12
C HIS A 414 -24.39 -5.90 1.21
N TRP A 415 -24.53 -7.19 0.90
CA TRP A 415 -25.10 -8.15 1.85
C TRP A 415 -24.28 -9.41 2.05
N ARG A 416 -24.34 -9.96 3.27
CA ARG A 416 -23.87 -11.31 3.58
C ARG A 416 -24.86 -12.05 4.44
N VAL A 417 -24.98 -13.34 4.19
CA VAL A 417 -25.62 -14.29 5.12
C VAL A 417 -24.54 -14.85 6.04
N LEU A 418 -24.86 -14.96 7.33
CA LEU A 418 -23.97 -15.44 8.37
C LEU A 418 -24.46 -16.78 8.92
N ALA A 419 -23.52 -17.68 9.22
CA ALA A 419 -23.70 -18.82 10.11
C ALA A 419 -22.82 -18.61 11.35
N LEU A 420 -23.40 -18.81 12.52
CA LEU A 420 -22.81 -18.43 13.81
C LEU A 420 -22.86 -19.61 14.75
N ALA A 421 -21.79 -19.83 15.51
CA ALA A 421 -21.74 -20.77 16.61
C ALA A 421 -21.05 -20.13 17.82
N ARG A 422 -21.67 -20.24 18.99
CA ARG A 422 -21.13 -19.76 20.27
C ARG A 422 -21.24 -20.86 21.29
N TYR A 423 -20.15 -21.11 21.98
CA TYR A 423 -20.04 -22.07 23.05
C TYR A 423 -19.35 -21.41 24.23
N SER A 424 -19.89 -21.55 25.43
CA SER A 424 -19.26 -21.08 26.65
C SER A 424 -19.47 -22.09 27.76
N THR A 425 -18.48 -22.25 28.64
CA THR A 425 -18.48 -23.22 29.73
C THR A 425 -17.85 -22.61 30.97
N ALA A 426 -18.30 -23.03 32.15
CA ALA A 426 -17.65 -22.71 33.42
C ALA A 426 -17.89 -23.82 34.46
N ASP A 427 -16.84 -24.12 35.23
CA ASP A 427 -16.87 -25.05 36.35
C ASP A 427 -17.17 -24.27 37.65
N LEU A 428 -18.41 -24.36 38.13
CA LEU A 428 -18.91 -23.60 39.29
C LEU A 428 -19.05 -24.51 40.53
N PRO A 429 -19.13 -23.95 41.77
CA PRO A 429 -19.39 -24.72 42.98
C PRO A 429 -20.68 -25.53 42.92
N GLU A 430 -21.69 -25.00 42.22
CA GLU A 430 -22.99 -25.64 42.01
C GLU A 430 -22.95 -26.74 40.94
N GLY A 431 -21.87 -26.81 40.15
CA GLY A 431 -21.66 -27.75 39.05
C GLY A 431 -21.49 -27.06 37.70
N ASP A 432 -21.18 -27.86 36.69
CA ASP A 432 -20.81 -27.35 35.38
C ASP A 432 -22.00 -26.64 34.69
N VAL A 433 -21.71 -25.48 34.10
CA VAL A 433 -22.64 -24.75 33.24
C VAL A 433 -22.09 -24.63 31.83
N ARG A 434 -22.98 -24.74 30.84
CA ARG A 434 -22.65 -24.47 29.44
C ARG A 434 -23.73 -23.66 28.76
N ARG A 435 -23.31 -22.71 27.93
CA ARG A 435 -24.16 -22.01 26.97
C ARG A 435 -23.76 -22.44 25.57
N THR A 436 -24.72 -22.96 24.82
CA THR A 436 -24.47 -23.34 23.43
C THR A 436 -25.51 -22.71 22.56
N ARG A 437 -25.08 -22.00 21.53
CA ARG A 437 -25.95 -21.38 20.54
C ARG A 437 -25.40 -21.58 19.14
N TYR A 438 -26.29 -21.82 18.19
CA TYR A 438 -25.97 -21.77 16.77
C TYR A 438 -27.08 -21.02 16.08
N GLY A 439 -26.73 -20.25 15.07
CA GLY A 439 -27.68 -19.34 14.46
C GLY A 439 -27.29 -18.88 13.08
N VAL A 440 -28.16 -18.05 12.55
CA VAL A 440 -27.99 -17.42 11.24
C VAL A 440 -28.26 -15.93 11.35
N GLY A 441 -27.64 -15.17 10.47
CA GLY A 441 -27.80 -13.72 10.41
C GLY A 441 -27.68 -13.18 9.01
N VAL A 442 -27.97 -11.90 8.88
CA VAL A 442 -27.68 -11.09 7.70
C VAL A 442 -26.90 -9.88 8.15
N ARG A 443 -25.86 -9.51 7.39
CA ARG A 443 -25.08 -8.30 7.56
C ARG A 443 -25.17 -7.46 6.30
N GLY A 444 -25.43 -6.17 6.46
CA GLY A 444 -25.52 -5.17 5.41
C GLY A 444 -24.39 -4.15 5.50
N TYR A 445 -23.97 -3.63 4.35
CA TYR A 445 -22.92 -2.65 4.17
C TYR A 445 -23.42 -1.48 3.33
N ALA A 446 -23.09 -0.27 3.74
CA ALA A 446 -23.28 0.97 3.00
C ALA A 446 -22.15 1.94 3.39
N GLU A 447 -22.03 3.08 2.70
CA GLU A 447 -20.97 4.05 2.96
C GLU A 447 -20.93 4.47 4.46
N GLY A 448 -19.82 4.15 5.11
CA GLY A 448 -19.55 4.34 6.52
C GLY A 448 -20.37 3.48 7.48
N ILE A 449 -21.20 2.55 7.01
CA ILE A 449 -22.19 1.82 7.83
C ILE A 449 -22.05 0.32 7.65
N THR A 450 -22.00 -0.41 8.76
CA THR A 450 -22.27 -1.84 8.81
C THR A 450 -23.43 -2.10 9.76
N ALA A 451 -24.40 -2.93 9.37
CA ALA A 451 -25.52 -3.31 10.22
C ALA A 451 -25.75 -4.82 10.15
N TYR A 452 -26.31 -5.41 11.21
CA TYR A 452 -26.65 -6.83 11.21
C TYR A 452 -27.91 -7.14 11.99
N VAL A 453 -28.55 -8.24 11.62
CA VAL A 453 -29.62 -8.88 12.38
C VAL A 453 -29.38 -10.39 12.38
N GLN A 454 -29.53 -11.04 13.53
CA GLN A 454 -29.28 -12.46 13.66
C GLN A 454 -30.13 -13.13 14.74
N ALA A 455 -30.33 -14.43 14.58
CA ALA A 455 -31.07 -15.26 15.52
C ALA A 455 -30.24 -16.49 15.90
N LEU A 456 -29.98 -16.66 17.19
CA LEU A 456 -29.20 -17.76 17.75
C LEU A 456 -30.02 -18.52 18.81
N PRO A 457 -30.78 -19.54 18.38
CA PRO A 457 -31.41 -20.50 19.28
C PRO A 457 -30.42 -21.10 20.27
N SER A 458 -30.87 -21.30 21.51
CA SER A 458 -30.12 -22.05 22.49
C SER A 458 -30.21 -23.55 22.20
N ALA A 459 -29.11 -24.26 22.41
CA ALA A 459 -28.99 -25.72 22.35
C ALA A 459 -28.52 -26.30 23.69
N ASP A 460 -28.66 -25.51 24.76
CA ASP A 460 -28.45 -25.92 26.14
C ASP A 460 -29.80 -26.04 26.88
N ARG A 461 -29.74 -26.54 28.11
CA ARG A 461 -30.92 -26.83 28.94
C ARG A 461 -31.20 -25.80 30.03
N TYR A 462 -30.40 -24.73 30.10
CA TYR A 462 -30.45 -23.82 31.24
C TYR A 462 -31.52 -22.75 31.04
N VAL A 463 -31.34 -21.88 30.05
CA VAL A 463 -32.27 -20.77 29.79
C VAL A 463 -33.24 -21.09 28.64
N GLY A 464 -32.81 -21.86 27.63
CA GLY A 464 -33.66 -22.29 26.51
C GLY A 464 -34.21 -21.15 25.62
N LYS A 465 -33.60 -19.95 25.67
CA LYS A 465 -34.06 -18.78 24.88
C LYS A 465 -33.26 -18.60 23.60
N THR A 466 -33.96 -18.25 22.53
CA THR A 466 -33.34 -17.70 21.31
C THR A 466 -32.86 -16.28 21.56
N ALA A 467 -31.57 -16.02 21.31
CA ALA A 467 -31.03 -14.67 21.24
C ALA A 467 -31.40 -14.08 19.88
N LEU A 468 -32.17 -13.00 19.89
CA LEU A 468 -32.38 -12.14 18.73
C LEU A 468 -31.48 -10.93 18.93
N GLU A 469 -30.57 -10.72 17.98
CA GLU A 469 -29.56 -9.67 18.06
C GLU A 469 -29.65 -8.78 16.84
N ALA A 470 -29.48 -7.49 17.05
CA ALA A 470 -29.38 -6.51 16.01
C ALA A 470 -28.41 -5.42 16.44
N GLY A 471 -27.60 -4.95 15.51
CA GLY A 471 -26.63 -3.90 15.80
C GLY A 471 -26.16 -3.17 14.55
N PHE A 472 -25.49 -2.06 14.76
CA PHE A 472 -24.84 -1.28 13.70
C PHE A 472 -23.58 -0.59 14.22
N ASP A 473 -22.65 -0.35 13.30
CA ASP A 473 -21.51 0.56 13.44
C ASP A 473 -21.60 1.60 12.32
N TRP A 474 -21.48 2.88 12.66
CA TRP A 474 -21.56 3.98 11.72
C TRP A 474 -20.40 4.96 11.95
N SER A 475 -19.48 5.04 10.99
CA SER A 475 -18.53 6.12 10.81
C SER A 475 -19.25 7.36 10.26
N LEU A 476 -19.55 8.30 11.15
CA LEU A 476 -20.17 9.59 10.82
C LEU A 476 -19.25 10.47 9.96
N ASN A 477 -17.94 10.36 10.22
CA ASN A 477 -16.84 10.95 9.46
C ASN A 477 -15.53 10.23 9.85
N ASP A 478 -14.41 10.72 9.35
CA ASP A 478 -13.07 10.17 9.61
C ASP A 478 -12.63 10.22 11.10
N TYR A 479 -13.36 10.96 11.94
CA TYR A 479 -13.01 11.16 13.34
C TYR A 479 -14.01 10.56 14.33
N TRP A 480 -15.26 10.37 13.94
CA TRP A 480 -16.33 9.96 14.85
C TRP A 480 -17.04 8.72 14.32
N SER A 481 -17.18 7.71 15.18
CA SER A 481 -18.08 6.59 14.94
C SER A 481 -19.01 6.35 16.13
N VAL A 482 -20.19 5.82 15.82
CA VAL A 482 -21.19 5.41 16.80
C VAL A 482 -21.59 3.97 16.53
N ALA A 483 -21.77 3.21 17.60
CA ALA A 483 -22.21 1.82 17.51
C ALA A 483 -23.33 1.55 18.52
N ALA A 484 -24.23 0.65 18.18
CA ALA A 484 -25.23 0.13 19.10
C ALA A 484 -25.51 -1.34 18.82
N ASP A 485 -25.63 -2.13 19.88
CA ASP A 485 -25.89 -3.57 19.82
C ASP A 485 -26.98 -3.91 20.83
N TYR A 486 -27.99 -4.65 20.39
CA TYR A 486 -29.08 -5.12 21.24
C TYR A 486 -29.19 -6.63 21.15
N SER A 487 -29.37 -7.29 22.30
CA SER A 487 -29.67 -8.72 22.37
C SER A 487 -30.81 -9.01 23.34
N THR A 488 -31.71 -9.92 22.95
CA THR A 488 -32.78 -10.40 23.85
C THR A 488 -32.30 -11.40 24.90
N ALA A 489 -31.10 -11.93 24.73
CA ALA A 489 -30.45 -12.89 25.62
C ALA A 489 -28.92 -12.77 25.48
N GLY A 490 -28.36 -11.66 25.97
CA GLY A 490 -26.98 -11.24 25.71
C GLY A 490 -25.91 -12.20 26.24
N GLU A 491 -24.80 -12.26 25.52
CA GLU A 491 -23.66 -13.13 25.84
C GLU A 491 -22.94 -12.69 27.12
N ASP A 492 -22.97 -11.41 27.49
CA ASP A 492 -22.32 -10.92 28.71
C ASP A 492 -23.10 -11.27 29.99
N THR A 493 -24.24 -11.96 29.86
CA THR A 493 -24.92 -12.55 31.02
C THR A 493 -23.98 -13.56 31.69
N PRO A 494 -23.66 -13.40 33.00
CA PRO A 494 -22.77 -14.31 33.71
C PRO A 494 -23.23 -15.76 33.61
N LEU A 495 -22.30 -16.70 33.34
CA LEU A 495 -22.63 -18.12 33.22
C LEU A 495 -23.23 -18.70 34.52
N ARG A 496 -22.80 -18.21 35.69
CA ARG A 496 -23.43 -18.57 36.97
C ARG A 496 -24.89 -18.12 37.05
N ALA A 497 -25.26 -16.96 36.50
CA ALA A 497 -26.66 -16.54 36.41
C ALA A 497 -27.47 -17.50 35.52
N GLN A 498 -26.88 -17.91 34.40
CA GLN A 498 -27.49 -18.88 33.49
C GLN A 498 -27.72 -20.25 34.14
N TYR A 499 -26.80 -20.73 35.00
CA TYR A 499 -27.01 -21.97 35.75
C TYR A 499 -28.36 -21.96 36.51
N TYR A 500 -28.76 -20.81 37.04
CA TYR A 500 -30.03 -20.58 37.74
C TYR A 500 -31.21 -20.19 36.81
N GLY A 501 -31.08 -20.35 35.49
CA GLY A 501 -32.12 -20.02 34.51
C GLY A 501 -32.31 -18.51 34.29
N ILE A 502 -31.33 -17.69 34.68
CA ILE A 502 -31.41 -16.23 34.55
C ILE A 502 -30.76 -15.79 33.23
N SER A 503 -31.40 -14.84 32.56
CA SER A 503 -30.94 -14.26 31.27
C SER A 503 -31.11 -12.75 31.28
N ALA A 504 -30.29 -12.03 30.52
CA ALA A 504 -30.43 -10.58 30.38
C ALA A 504 -30.74 -10.14 28.94
N LYS A 505 -31.61 -9.15 28.81
CA LYS A 505 -31.67 -8.32 27.59
C LYS A 505 -30.60 -7.25 27.71
N THR A 506 -29.75 -7.11 26.71
CA THR A 506 -28.60 -6.19 26.74
C THR A 506 -28.79 -5.13 25.66
N LEU A 507 -28.46 -3.89 26.00
CA LEU A 507 -28.29 -2.79 25.06
C LEU A 507 -26.93 -2.16 25.33
N ASP A 508 -26.05 -2.24 24.35
CA ASP A 508 -24.73 -1.64 24.36
C ASP A 508 -24.70 -0.51 23.34
N THR A 509 -24.08 0.60 23.71
CA THR A 509 -23.88 1.75 22.84
C THR A 509 -22.48 2.28 23.02
N ALA A 510 -21.86 2.75 21.96
CA ALA A 510 -20.53 3.34 22.04
C ALA A 510 -20.39 4.54 21.11
N VAL A 511 -19.58 5.49 21.54
CA VAL A 511 -19.09 6.60 20.73
C VAL A 511 -17.57 6.53 20.75
N THR A 512 -16.96 6.55 19.56
CA THR A 512 -15.51 6.59 19.40
C THR A 512 -15.14 7.89 18.71
N TRP A 513 -14.20 8.62 19.32
CA TRP A 513 -13.47 9.69 18.66
C TRP A 513 -12.05 9.21 18.37
N ARG A 514 -11.65 9.21 17.11
CA ARG A 514 -10.30 8.85 16.68
C ARG A 514 -9.72 10.03 15.92
N ALA A 515 -8.73 10.71 16.49
CA ALA A 515 -8.07 11.80 15.78
C ALA A 515 -7.25 11.26 14.59
N SER A 516 -6.59 10.12 14.79
CA SER A 516 -5.73 9.42 13.81
C SER A 516 -5.24 8.10 14.41
N GLU A 517 -4.23 7.45 13.83
CA GLU A 517 -3.50 6.32 14.42
C GLU A 517 -2.82 6.63 15.75
N LEU A 518 -2.70 7.90 16.11
CA LEU A 518 -2.00 8.35 17.31
C LEU A 518 -2.89 8.53 18.53
N THR A 519 -4.18 8.81 18.35
CA THR A 519 -5.04 9.23 19.47
C THR A 519 -6.46 8.76 19.26
N GLN A 520 -7.00 8.08 20.27
CA GLN A 520 -8.37 7.61 20.27
C GLN A 520 -8.98 7.73 21.68
N ALA A 521 -10.25 8.14 21.74
CA ALA A 521 -11.08 8.07 22.92
C ALA A 521 -12.36 7.29 22.60
N ARG A 522 -12.82 6.44 23.52
CA ARG A 522 -14.07 5.68 23.37
C ARG A 522 -14.87 5.74 24.67
N LEU A 523 -16.17 6.02 24.57
CA LEU A 523 -17.13 5.92 25.65
C LEU A 523 -18.18 4.88 25.28
N GLY A 524 -18.27 3.81 26.07
CA GLY A 524 -19.30 2.78 26.00
C GLY A 524 -20.27 2.90 27.17
N LEU A 525 -21.55 2.63 26.90
CA LEU A 525 -22.62 2.53 27.89
C LEU A 525 -23.36 1.21 27.66
N SER A 526 -23.63 0.48 28.73
CA SER A 526 -24.38 -0.78 28.70
C SER A 526 -25.59 -0.73 29.62
N ARG A 527 -26.67 -1.41 29.22
CA ARG A 527 -27.90 -1.55 30.00
C ARG A 527 -28.42 -2.97 29.90
N ASP A 528 -28.36 -3.69 31.01
CA ASP A 528 -28.85 -5.05 31.11
C ASP A 528 -30.12 -5.10 31.93
N THR A 529 -31.14 -5.80 31.42
CA THR A 529 -32.37 -6.10 32.15
C THR A 529 -32.46 -7.61 32.32
N PHE A 530 -32.13 -8.08 33.52
CA PHE A 530 -32.14 -9.49 33.88
C PHE A 530 -33.57 -9.99 34.12
N SER A 531 -33.81 -11.26 33.81
CA SER A 531 -35.12 -11.92 33.98
C SER A 531 -35.54 -12.10 35.44
N ASP A 532 -34.61 -11.93 36.36
CA ASP A 532 -34.80 -12.03 37.81
C ASP A 532 -35.15 -10.66 38.45
N GLY A 533 -35.30 -9.61 37.63
CA GLY A 533 -35.65 -8.26 38.03
C GLY A 533 -34.46 -7.31 38.23
N ASN A 534 -33.21 -7.80 38.24
CA ASN A 534 -32.04 -6.93 38.34
C ASN A 534 -31.86 -6.09 37.06
N LYS A 535 -31.45 -4.84 37.23
CA LYS A 535 -31.05 -3.95 36.14
C LYS A 535 -29.63 -3.48 36.39
N ARG A 536 -28.75 -3.77 35.43
CA ARG A 536 -27.37 -3.33 35.44
C ARG A 536 -27.20 -2.16 34.47
N THR A 537 -26.52 -1.11 34.90
CA THR A 537 -26.01 -0.08 34.00
C THR A 537 -24.51 -0.03 34.14
N GLY A 538 -23.80 -0.23 33.03
CA GLY A 538 -22.35 -0.12 32.96
C GLY A 538 -21.94 1.07 32.11
N TRP A 539 -20.71 1.51 32.32
CA TRP A 539 -20.04 2.45 31.43
C TRP A 539 -18.54 2.16 31.42
N LEU A 540 -17.90 2.43 30.29
CA LEU A 540 -16.46 2.29 30.10
C LEU A 540 -15.96 3.45 29.24
N ALA A 541 -15.02 4.22 29.77
CA ALA A 541 -14.31 5.26 29.05
C ALA A 541 -12.85 4.85 28.89
N SER A 542 -12.31 4.95 27.68
CA SER A 542 -10.90 4.69 27.39
C SER A 542 -10.30 5.83 26.58
N PHE A 543 -9.04 6.13 26.86
CA PHE A 543 -8.22 7.07 26.09
C PHE A 543 -6.88 6.40 25.81
N THR A 544 -6.48 6.36 24.53
CA THR A 544 -5.23 5.75 24.08
C THR A 544 -4.45 6.78 23.27
N GLN A 545 -3.16 6.87 23.54
CA GLN A 545 -2.20 7.75 22.88
C GLN A 545 -0.96 6.96 22.46
N ARG A 546 -0.56 7.09 21.20
CA ARG A 546 0.74 6.61 20.72
C ARG A 546 1.84 7.45 21.33
N LEU A 547 2.72 6.80 22.08
CA LEU A 547 3.86 7.41 22.76
C LEU A 547 5.13 7.33 21.92
N HIS A 548 5.27 6.27 21.13
CA HIS A 548 6.42 6.06 20.26
C HIS A 548 6.02 5.32 18.99
N THR A 549 6.58 5.77 17.87
CA THR A 549 6.50 5.10 16.57
C THR A 549 7.91 5.01 16.00
N ALA A 550 8.34 3.81 15.68
CA ALA A 550 9.56 3.53 14.94
C ALA A 550 9.23 2.56 13.80
N PRO A 551 10.15 2.31 12.86
CA PRO A 551 9.90 1.32 11.82
C PRO A 551 9.49 0.00 12.46
N ASN A 552 8.30 -0.50 12.11
CA ASN A 552 7.79 -1.80 12.54
C ASN A 552 7.52 -1.96 14.06
N LEU A 553 7.55 -0.86 14.83
CA LEU A 553 7.37 -0.86 16.29
C LEU A 553 6.49 0.31 16.73
N THR A 554 5.48 0.01 17.55
CA THR A 554 4.66 1.02 18.21
C THR A 554 4.56 0.79 19.71
N VAL A 555 4.48 1.89 20.46
CA VAL A 555 4.21 1.88 21.88
C VAL A 555 3.07 2.86 22.16
N ASP A 556 1.98 2.33 22.70
CA ASP A 556 0.81 3.09 23.12
C ASP A 556 0.71 3.10 24.64
N GLY A 557 0.20 4.20 25.19
CA GLY A 557 -0.17 4.34 26.59
C GLY A 557 -1.56 4.94 26.69
N GLY A 558 -2.24 4.64 27.79
CA GLY A 558 -3.62 5.07 27.93
C GLY A 558 -4.15 5.00 29.35
N VAL A 559 -5.44 5.32 29.44
CA VAL A 559 -6.25 5.27 30.64
C VAL A 559 -7.55 4.57 30.33
N GLU A 560 -7.98 3.71 31.23
CA GLU A 560 -9.31 3.10 31.22
C GLU A 560 -10.02 3.42 32.53
N LEU A 561 -11.30 3.78 32.43
CA LEU A 561 -12.18 4.12 33.53
C LEU A 561 -13.50 3.39 33.32
N GLY A 562 -13.97 2.66 34.32
CA GLY A 562 -15.21 1.92 34.20
C GLY A 562 -16.01 1.91 35.48
N GLY A 563 -17.25 1.46 35.38
CA GLY A 563 -18.06 1.16 36.54
C GLY A 563 -19.45 0.66 36.18
N SER A 564 -20.10 0.04 37.15
CA SER A 564 -21.46 -0.47 37.01
C SER A 564 -22.30 -0.16 38.24
N LEU A 565 -23.62 -0.16 38.05
CA LEU A 565 -24.61 -0.10 39.11
C LEU A 565 -25.66 -1.17 38.88
N ASN A 566 -26.00 -1.90 39.95
CA ASN A 566 -27.06 -2.91 39.96
C ASN A 566 -28.19 -2.47 40.91
N THR A 567 -29.43 -2.77 40.54
CA THR A 567 -30.60 -2.40 41.35
C THR A 567 -30.82 -3.30 42.55
N ASP A 568 -30.37 -4.54 42.47
CA ASP A 568 -30.47 -5.55 43.52
C ASP A 568 -29.10 -6.19 43.76
N THR A 569 -28.82 -6.69 44.95
CA THR A 569 -27.53 -7.24 45.35
C THR A 569 -27.61 -8.68 45.84
N ASP A 570 -28.80 -9.15 46.23
CA ASP A 570 -28.98 -10.53 46.70
C ASP A 570 -29.23 -11.45 45.50
N ARG A 571 -28.15 -11.80 44.79
CA ARG A 571 -28.19 -12.56 43.54
C ARG A 571 -27.20 -13.72 43.56
N PRO A 572 -27.50 -14.83 42.86
CA PRO A 572 -26.64 -16.02 42.87
C PRO A 572 -25.44 -15.91 41.90
N TYR A 573 -25.09 -14.70 41.47
CA TYR A 573 -23.99 -14.41 40.55
C TYR A 573 -23.33 -13.09 40.96
N PHE A 574 -22.11 -12.83 40.47
CA PHE A 574 -21.40 -11.59 40.76
C PHE A 574 -22.24 -10.37 40.37
N ASN A 575 -22.71 -9.62 41.37
CA ASN A 575 -23.66 -8.54 41.19
C ASN A 575 -23.44 -7.39 42.18
N PRO A 576 -22.28 -6.71 42.10
CA PRO A 576 -21.94 -5.64 43.04
C PRO A 576 -22.96 -4.51 42.96
N ARG A 577 -23.36 -3.94 44.10
CA ARG A 577 -24.32 -2.82 44.12
C ARG A 577 -23.85 -1.66 43.24
N ARG A 578 -22.57 -1.38 43.35
CA ARG A 578 -21.84 -0.40 42.56
C ARG A 578 -20.38 -0.75 42.60
N ASP A 579 -19.72 -0.71 41.45
CA ASP A 579 -18.27 -0.79 41.33
C ASP A 579 -17.74 0.31 40.42
N ASN A 580 -16.44 0.61 40.58
CA ASN A 580 -15.73 1.48 39.66
C ASN A 580 -14.28 0.98 39.54
N SER A 581 -13.71 1.12 38.36
CA SER A 581 -12.32 0.77 38.08
C SER A 581 -11.59 1.94 37.39
N TYR A 582 -10.29 1.98 37.60
CA TYR A 582 -9.37 2.85 36.89
C TYR A 582 -8.11 2.06 36.58
N ALA A 583 -7.60 2.13 35.35
CA ALA A 583 -6.33 1.54 34.96
C ALA A 583 -5.50 2.50 34.11
N LEU A 584 -4.19 2.46 34.32
CA LEU A 584 -3.22 2.87 33.32
C LEU A 584 -2.97 1.69 32.39
N THR A 585 -2.99 1.93 31.08
CA THR A 585 -2.80 0.90 30.06
C THR A 585 -1.53 1.16 29.25
N GLY A 586 -0.93 0.10 28.76
CA GLY A 586 0.22 0.14 27.87
C GLY A 586 0.16 -0.98 26.86
N ARG A 587 0.53 -0.69 25.61
CA ARG A 587 0.65 -1.68 24.54
C ARG A 587 1.97 -1.51 23.82
N LEU A 588 2.69 -2.61 23.63
CA LEU A 588 3.82 -2.69 22.72
C LEU A 588 3.43 -3.64 21.58
N GLU A 589 3.57 -3.19 20.35
CA GLU A 589 3.38 -4.00 19.16
C GLU A 589 4.61 -3.92 18.27
N ASN A 590 5.15 -5.07 17.90
CA ASN A 590 6.41 -5.18 17.16
C ASN A 590 6.32 -6.26 16.10
N LEU A 591 6.64 -5.93 14.85
CA LEU A 591 6.79 -6.89 13.77
C LEU A 591 8.16 -7.57 13.90
N LEU A 592 8.16 -8.86 14.23
CA LEU A 592 9.37 -9.67 14.44
C LEU A 592 10.07 -10.03 13.12
N GLY A 593 9.30 -10.16 12.04
CA GLY A 593 9.82 -10.45 10.72
C GLY A 593 8.72 -10.51 9.69
N GLN A 594 9.05 -10.07 8.48
CA GLN A 594 8.15 -10.08 7.33
C GLN A 594 8.90 -10.53 6.08
N TYR A 595 8.23 -11.33 5.26
CA TYR A 595 8.63 -11.67 3.91
C TYR A 595 7.40 -11.65 3.02
N TYR A 596 7.19 -10.52 2.33
CA TYR A 596 5.98 -10.23 1.55
C TYR A 596 4.72 -10.43 2.39
N GLN A 597 3.85 -11.39 2.02
CA GLN A 597 2.59 -11.69 2.70
C GLN A 597 2.74 -12.40 4.03
N ARG A 598 3.95 -12.87 4.35
CA ARG A 598 4.20 -13.64 5.57
C ARG A 598 4.75 -12.72 6.63
N ALA A 599 4.08 -12.64 7.77
CA ALA A 599 4.47 -11.75 8.85
C ALA A 599 4.25 -12.43 10.20
N ILE A 600 5.12 -12.10 11.16
CA ILE A 600 4.93 -12.46 12.56
C ILE A 600 4.99 -11.18 13.38
N THR A 601 3.89 -10.85 14.05
CA THR A 601 3.79 -9.70 14.93
C THR A 601 3.65 -10.20 16.37
N GLN A 602 4.40 -9.61 17.29
CA GLN A 602 4.21 -9.82 18.72
C GLN A 602 3.50 -8.62 19.34
N ARG A 603 2.72 -8.88 20.39
CA ARG A 603 2.01 -7.87 21.15
C ARG A 603 2.08 -8.14 22.63
N ILE A 604 2.36 -7.09 23.40
CA ILE A 604 2.30 -7.08 24.86
C ILE A 604 1.29 -6.03 25.28
N ASP A 605 0.28 -6.43 26.06
CA ASP A 605 -0.66 -5.50 26.72
C ASP A 605 -0.47 -5.56 28.23
N VAL A 606 -0.48 -4.40 28.87
CA VAL A 606 -0.42 -4.26 30.33
C VAL A 606 -1.50 -3.28 30.76
N ALA A 607 -2.19 -3.60 31.85
CA ALA A 607 -3.08 -2.68 32.55
C ALA A 607 -2.83 -2.78 34.05
N VAL A 608 -2.67 -1.67 34.75
CA VAL A 608 -2.47 -1.65 36.21
C VAL A 608 -3.30 -0.52 36.81
N GLY A 609 -4.01 -0.82 37.89
CA GLY A 609 -5.05 0.07 38.36
C GLY A 609 -5.64 -0.28 39.70
N GLN A 610 -6.83 0.24 39.97
CA GLN A 610 -7.60 0.00 41.17
C GLN A 610 -9.04 -0.38 40.83
N TYR A 611 -9.62 -1.21 41.68
CA TYR A 611 -11.01 -1.60 41.66
C TYR A 611 -11.64 -1.27 43.01
N ALA A 612 -12.78 -0.60 42.98
CA ALA A 612 -13.52 -0.16 44.16
C ALA A 612 -14.95 -0.69 44.10
N GLU A 613 -15.28 -1.58 45.02
CA GLU A 613 -16.60 -2.19 45.15
C GLU A 613 -17.33 -1.67 46.38
N LYS A 614 -18.61 -1.31 46.24
CA LYS A 614 -19.40 -0.78 47.35
C LYS A 614 -19.66 -1.88 48.39
N GLY A 615 -19.05 -1.72 49.56
CA GLY A 615 -19.18 -2.68 50.68
C GLY A 615 -17.86 -3.34 51.04
N TYR A 616 -16.85 -3.20 50.19
CA TYR A 616 -15.52 -3.77 50.38
C TYR A 616 -14.43 -2.69 50.30
N ALA A 617 -13.19 -3.06 50.64
CA ALA A 617 -12.05 -2.17 50.49
C ALA A 617 -11.65 -2.02 49.01
N THR A 618 -11.23 -0.83 48.62
CA THR A 618 -10.57 -0.60 47.33
C THR A 618 -9.21 -1.29 47.32
N ASP A 619 -8.90 -1.99 46.23
CA ASP A 619 -7.61 -2.68 46.08
C ASP A 619 -7.15 -2.67 44.62
N TRP A 620 -5.90 -3.05 44.36
CA TRP A 620 -5.29 -2.97 43.04
C TRP A 620 -5.69 -4.12 42.13
N MET A 621 -5.77 -3.82 40.83
CA MET A 621 -5.97 -4.78 39.76
C MET A 621 -4.82 -4.68 38.75
N ALA A 622 -4.51 -5.79 38.08
CA ALA A 622 -3.55 -5.81 36.99
C ALA A 622 -3.86 -6.88 35.95
N THR A 623 -3.49 -6.60 34.71
CA THR A 623 -3.54 -7.53 33.59
C THR A 623 -2.22 -7.44 32.83
N VAL A 624 -1.67 -8.59 32.45
CA VAL A 624 -0.52 -8.70 31.55
C VAL A 624 -0.87 -9.76 30.50
N ARG A 625 -0.74 -9.41 29.21
CA ARG A 625 -1.00 -10.32 28.10
C ARG A 625 0.17 -10.27 27.13
N TYR A 626 0.59 -11.44 26.68
CA TYR A 626 1.56 -11.58 25.59
C TYR A 626 0.99 -12.51 24.53
N GLY A 627 1.14 -12.13 23.26
CA GLY A 627 0.70 -12.98 22.16
C GLY A 627 1.43 -12.69 20.86
N GLN A 628 1.20 -13.56 19.89
CA GLN A 628 1.71 -13.39 18.54
C GLN A 628 0.62 -13.67 17.52
N THR A 629 0.70 -12.95 16.40
CA THR A 629 -0.11 -13.18 15.21
C THR A 629 0.80 -13.58 14.06
N LEU A 630 0.54 -14.75 13.49
CA LEU A 630 1.18 -15.27 12.27
C LEU A 630 0.24 -15.04 11.08
N GLN A 631 0.67 -14.20 10.15
CA GLN A 631 0.09 -14.13 8.81
C GLN A 631 0.80 -15.16 7.93
N ALA A 632 0.13 -16.28 7.65
CA ALA A 632 0.73 -17.39 6.90
C ALA A 632 0.72 -17.13 5.37
N ARG A 633 -0.30 -16.41 4.92
CA ARG A 633 -0.45 -15.84 3.57
C ARG A 633 -1.49 -14.71 3.64
N GLU A 634 -1.66 -14.01 2.52
CA GLU A 634 -2.78 -13.09 2.33
C GLU A 634 -4.11 -13.79 2.67
N GLY A 635 -4.86 -13.14 3.55
CA GLY A 635 -6.13 -13.61 4.08
C GLY A 635 -6.15 -14.88 4.93
N LEU A 636 -5.00 -15.32 5.48
CA LEU A 636 -4.97 -16.39 6.48
C LEU A 636 -4.08 -16.01 7.66
N ARG A 637 -4.72 -15.80 8.81
CA ARG A 637 -4.06 -15.36 10.06
C ARG A 637 -4.35 -16.34 11.19
N PHE A 638 -3.33 -16.60 12.00
CA PHE A 638 -3.42 -17.38 13.24
C PHE A 638 -2.89 -16.54 14.39
N GLY A 639 -3.59 -16.52 15.51
CA GLY A 639 -3.16 -15.82 16.71
C GLY A 639 -3.12 -16.76 17.91
N TRP A 640 -2.20 -16.49 18.82
CA TRP A 640 -2.23 -17.05 20.17
C TRP A 640 -1.83 -15.99 21.19
N ALA A 641 -2.39 -16.08 22.40
CA ALA A 641 -1.96 -15.23 23.50
C ALA A 641 -2.10 -15.95 24.85
N ILE A 642 -1.26 -15.57 25.80
CA ILE A 642 -1.40 -15.94 27.20
C ILE A 642 -1.59 -14.66 28.00
N GLY A 643 -2.66 -14.62 28.79
CA GLY A 643 -2.98 -13.54 29.70
C GLY A 643 -2.88 -13.99 31.15
N TRP A 644 -2.42 -13.10 32.02
CA TRP A 644 -2.62 -13.16 33.45
C TRP A 644 -3.42 -11.94 33.88
N HIS A 645 -4.48 -12.18 34.63
CA HIS A 645 -5.36 -11.16 35.15
C HIS A 645 -5.48 -11.34 36.66
N ASN A 646 -5.54 -10.24 37.40
CA ASN A 646 -5.75 -10.25 38.83
C ASN A 646 -6.62 -9.07 39.23
N GLN A 647 -7.68 -9.32 39.97
CA GLN A 647 -8.53 -8.29 40.55
C GLN A 647 -9.28 -8.77 41.80
N PRO A 648 -9.65 -7.85 42.71
CA PRO A 648 -10.50 -8.17 43.84
C PRO A 648 -11.97 -8.30 43.43
N TYR A 649 -12.67 -9.32 43.93
CA TYR A 649 -14.12 -9.49 43.84
C TYR A 649 -14.66 -9.85 45.22
N ASP A 650 -15.74 -9.20 45.67
CA ASP A 650 -16.30 -9.43 47.00
C ASP A 650 -15.24 -9.33 48.13
N GLY A 651 -14.25 -8.45 47.94
CA GLY A 651 -13.12 -8.24 48.86
C GLY A 651 -12.05 -9.34 48.88
N ARG A 652 -12.17 -10.38 48.03
CA ARG A 652 -11.17 -11.44 47.87
C ARG A 652 -10.46 -11.32 46.53
N ARG A 653 -9.17 -11.66 46.53
CA ARG A 653 -8.33 -11.52 45.35
C ARG A 653 -8.44 -12.74 44.46
N GLU A 654 -8.78 -12.51 43.21
CA GLU A 654 -8.79 -13.53 42.17
C GLU A 654 -7.67 -13.31 41.18
N HIS A 655 -7.07 -14.42 40.75
CA HIS A 655 -6.17 -14.45 39.61
C HIS A 655 -6.65 -15.46 38.57
N ARG A 656 -6.53 -15.08 37.30
CA ARG A 656 -6.96 -15.89 36.16
C ARG A 656 -5.83 -15.92 35.13
N VAL A 657 -5.48 -17.11 34.66
CA VAL A 657 -4.59 -17.30 33.51
C VAL A 657 -5.44 -17.74 32.34
N VAL A 658 -5.23 -17.10 31.19
CA VAL A 658 -6.06 -17.28 29.99
C VAL A 658 -5.16 -17.65 28.81
N LEU A 659 -5.57 -18.65 28.03
CA LEU A 659 -5.01 -18.96 26.71
C LEU A 659 -6.03 -18.59 25.65
N ASP A 660 -5.61 -17.78 24.70
CA ASP A 660 -6.40 -17.41 23.53
C ASP A 660 -5.80 -18.02 22.27
N LEU A 661 -6.66 -18.52 21.40
CA LEU A 661 -6.31 -18.99 20.06
C LEU A 661 -7.30 -18.39 19.06
N THR A 662 -6.80 -17.83 17.97
CA THR A 662 -7.63 -17.26 16.91
C THR A 662 -7.19 -17.77 15.55
N LEU A 663 -8.14 -17.91 14.64
CA LEU A 663 -7.92 -18.17 13.24
C LEU A 663 -8.90 -17.34 12.42
N HIS A 664 -8.37 -16.68 11.40
CA HIS A 664 -9.13 -15.88 10.47
C HIS A 664 -8.77 -16.27 9.03
N TRP A 665 -9.79 -16.44 8.20
CA TRP A 665 -9.72 -16.63 6.76
C TRP A 665 -10.59 -15.59 6.05
N GLY A 666 -10.05 -14.89 5.06
CA GLY A 666 -10.74 -13.77 4.42
C GLY A 666 -9.88 -12.50 4.44
N GLU A 667 -10.46 -11.33 4.20
CA GLU A 667 -9.74 -10.05 4.16
C GLU A 667 -9.85 -9.29 5.50
#